data_AF-A0A8J2WHR5-F1
#
_entry.id   AF-A0A8J2WHR5-F1
#
_cell.length_a   1.000
_cell.length_b   1.000
_cell.length_c   1.000
_cell.angle_alpha   90.00
_cell.angle_beta   90.00
_cell.angle_gamma   90.00
#
_symmetry.space_group_name_H-M   'P 1'
#
loop_
_entity.id
_entity.type
_entity.pdbx_description
1 polymer ?
#
loop_
_entity_poly.entity_id
_entity_poly.type
_entity_poly.pdbx_seq_one_letter_code
_entity_poly.pdbx_strand_id
1 'polypeptide(L)'
;MMVLRVALVALLSVVVSVSGQVNSCYADIANPNFYFATKTSYKFIKNTNTDEIKLPGRSNVAVFTPRNALPSKRSRTGRRRRDFRAVQGREMELDALTQQMPILRDAVIQNHLSGRGELCAEDLQNLRDWTIDIPPELEEKLAPSGEEEMHDIGQRYTARLPGLLDRSYKDSDYTFRFTTASRAEKSCHHFSKGVWGNKEEDTIVYPIPIENDPLIRFYKVCSKWYDEVDNNTASRVEWQKFIDGPEVAATVSTVSKRLGFSIPLSYDQVSLTYTMCRYDKALYYGQLSPWCAAFSNSDLLVLEYIDDLLYYYKDGYGYDINWMQACNPVVDVATYFNSIVLGATTKPYGIFYFSHSGAMAKLLARWGLYKDVTAPTASNFAFMSGRQWSTSRMQNFGVNMVFVLFRCELNSYKVQLYVNERLTHIPGCATDTCLFSEFAAIVQPIIETCDLDAICENPPAYRNQQILLRIMAYSFLLLVITSLAVIQSVIAYNILVLSPITTPSHTNILKPLVMALADERGHSVTYWNGLKPPSTFNSTTNNLRVLHSPNLAVINSDHQIGFNDRNSAFRLFFDIPKRMKIYCTAVYQDPVFHQLMNNTMRERYDLIVIEGVFNECSLLLAQALDLPFIYFNCFLPPPWLLDAIGSPLASDYFPHPGLSYTDEMNIWQRTFNLLTGVFVVYFHRWYVMSTVDRVAANVLGMENLTSVLEIENRYLSLLMTNTHFSINYEYPTPPAVVQVGGLHCVPSKPLPEELESFVNGSGDDGFIIVSFGSILKNADVPDGIRRLFLSTFARLEQRVIFKWEDDSKIKDDDYIPPNVKLMSWMPQVDLLGHPKIRLFITHCGLNSKQEAVYNGVPFIALPVFADQPINAQKAHDDGYAIRLDWDNLTEEILYDAIQRILFDPRYARMMKQVSALMRDQVESPMDRAIYWIEYVIRHEGAPHLRSASRKLSLHQRGFMDVILVVLFTSLIVAYVTIRFGYRSLSFLGRNSRGIMQTKTAVSIIKKED
;
A
#
# COMPACT_ATOMS: atom_id res chain seq x y z
N MET A 1 -1.48 27.13 47.00
CA MET A 1 -0.73 28.16 46.24
C MET A 1 0.33 27.59 45.27
N MET A 2 0.65 26.30 45.28
CA MET A 2 1.58 25.68 44.32
C MET A 2 0.86 25.03 43.12
N VAL A 3 -0.40 24.60 43.29
CA VAL A 3 -1.26 24.06 42.22
C VAL A 3 -1.79 25.16 41.27
N LEU A 4 -1.91 26.40 41.75
CA LEU A 4 -2.26 27.56 40.92
C LEU A 4 -1.09 28.06 40.05
N ARG A 5 0.16 27.68 40.37
CA ARG A 5 1.36 28.03 39.56
C ARG A 5 1.63 27.02 38.45
N VAL A 6 1.21 25.76 38.61
CA VAL A 6 1.29 24.75 37.55
C VAL A 6 0.19 24.96 36.49
N ALA A 7 -0.99 25.43 36.89
CA ALA A 7 -2.06 25.81 35.96
C ALA A 7 -1.80 27.13 35.22
N LEU A 8 -1.08 28.10 35.82
CA LEU A 8 -0.71 29.35 35.15
C LEU A 8 0.45 29.20 34.16
N VAL A 9 1.35 28.23 34.34
CA VAL A 9 2.43 27.93 33.39
C VAL A 9 1.92 27.14 32.18
N ALA A 10 0.81 26.42 32.31
CA ALA A 10 0.12 25.76 31.19
C ALA A 10 -0.85 26.68 30.41
N LEU A 11 -1.15 27.88 30.93
CA LEU A 11 -2.05 28.87 30.30
C LEU A 11 -1.32 30.13 29.78
N LEU A 12 0.01 30.18 29.89
CA LEU A 12 0.88 31.24 29.35
C LEU A 12 1.81 30.76 28.21
N SER A 13 1.62 29.56 27.69
CA SER A 13 2.23 29.07 26.44
C SER A 13 1.32 29.20 25.22
N VAL A 14 0.18 29.90 25.37
CA VAL A 14 -0.62 30.40 24.25
C VAL A 14 -0.55 31.92 24.31
N VAL A 15 -0.15 32.52 23.19
CA VAL A 15 0.01 33.96 22.89
C VAL A 15 1.46 34.49 22.99
N VAL A 16 1.94 34.93 21.80
CA VAL A 16 3.24 35.52 21.41
C VAL A 16 4.34 34.49 21.17
N SER A 17 4.51 33.99 19.94
CA SER A 17 5.01 34.81 18.82
C SER A 17 4.33 34.48 17.49
N VAL A 18 3.31 35.26 17.10
CA VAL A 18 3.23 35.70 15.70
C VAL A 18 4.18 36.88 15.59
N SER A 19 5.48 36.60 15.59
CA SER A 19 6.38 37.47 14.85
C SER A 19 5.87 37.41 13.43
N GLY A 20 5.49 38.56 12.86
CA GLY A 20 5.34 38.69 11.42
C GLY A 20 6.66 38.27 10.79
N GLN A 21 6.77 36.99 10.44
CA GLN A 21 7.74 36.55 9.48
C GLN A 21 7.20 37.09 8.17
N VAL A 22 7.88 38.11 7.68
CA VAL A 22 7.83 38.52 6.28
C VAL A 22 7.92 37.22 5.48
N ASN A 23 6.80 36.82 4.86
CA ASN A 23 6.74 35.66 3.98
C ASN A 23 7.69 35.95 2.82
N SER A 24 8.94 35.51 2.90
CA SER A 24 9.79 35.45 1.73
C SER A 24 9.22 34.36 0.83
N CYS A 25 8.56 34.74 -0.27
CA CYS A 25 8.12 33.78 -1.26
C CYS A 25 9.33 33.18 -1.96
N TYR A 26 9.25 31.89 -2.34
CA TYR A 26 10.26 31.33 -3.25
C TYR A 26 10.26 32.09 -4.59
N ALA A 27 9.09 32.56 -5.03
CA ALA A 27 8.92 33.44 -6.19
C ALA A 27 9.79 34.71 -6.13
N ASP A 28 10.10 35.24 -4.94
CA ASP A 28 10.92 36.45 -4.77
C ASP A 28 12.43 36.19 -4.84
N ILE A 29 12.85 34.91 -4.85
CA ILE A 29 14.27 34.55 -4.80
C ILE A 29 14.89 34.71 -6.18
N ALA A 30 15.58 35.83 -6.39
CA ALA A 30 16.20 36.20 -7.66
C ALA A 30 17.26 35.22 -8.17
N ASN A 31 17.79 34.30 -7.33
CA ASN A 31 18.67 33.19 -7.71
C ASN A 31 18.74 32.13 -6.59
N PRO A 32 17.88 31.10 -6.58
CA PRO A 32 17.90 30.06 -5.54
C PRO A 32 19.14 29.16 -5.66
N ASN A 33 19.63 28.60 -4.55
CA ASN A 33 20.77 27.68 -4.58
C ASN A 33 20.41 26.38 -5.31
N PHE A 34 21.32 25.89 -6.16
CA PHE A 34 21.10 24.75 -7.06
C PHE A 34 21.82 23.50 -6.55
N TYR A 35 21.30 22.87 -5.49
CA TYR A 35 21.75 21.56 -5.03
C TYR A 35 20.87 20.47 -5.66
N PHE A 36 21.04 20.24 -6.96
CA PHE A 36 20.21 19.32 -7.76
C PHE A 36 20.96 18.07 -8.23
N ALA A 37 22.11 17.82 -7.62
CA ALA A 37 23.00 16.71 -7.90
C ALA A 37 23.28 16.58 -9.41
N THR A 38 23.27 15.35 -9.94
CA THR A 38 23.54 15.08 -11.36
C THR A 38 22.51 15.65 -12.34
N LYS A 39 21.43 16.28 -11.85
CA LYS A 39 20.33 16.86 -12.65
C LYS A 39 20.39 18.40 -12.66
N THR A 40 21.47 18.97 -12.15
CA THR A 40 21.76 20.40 -12.26
C THR A 40 21.95 20.75 -13.75
N SER A 41 21.21 21.72 -14.28
CA SER A 41 21.46 22.21 -15.66
C SER A 41 22.83 22.89 -15.74
N TYR A 42 23.56 22.68 -16.85
CA TYR A 42 24.81 23.38 -17.10
C TYR A 42 24.61 24.89 -17.10
N LYS A 43 23.44 25.38 -17.54
CA LYS A 43 23.17 26.82 -17.64
C LYS A 43 23.27 27.55 -16.29
N PHE A 44 23.08 26.86 -15.16
CA PHE A 44 23.26 27.44 -13.81
C PHE A 44 24.73 27.52 -13.38
N ILE A 45 25.57 26.61 -13.90
CA ILE A 45 26.99 26.54 -13.53
C ILE A 45 27.92 26.85 -14.70
N LYS A 46 27.39 27.39 -15.80
CA LYS A 46 28.14 27.68 -17.02
C LYS A 46 29.29 28.61 -16.73
N ASN A 47 30.40 28.44 -17.45
CA ASN A 47 31.45 29.45 -17.41
C ASN A 47 31.00 30.66 -18.24
N THR A 48 31.00 31.84 -17.63
CA THR A 48 30.70 33.11 -18.31
C THR A 48 31.94 33.74 -18.92
N ASN A 49 33.14 33.24 -18.62
CA ASN A 49 34.37 33.68 -19.25
C ASN A 49 34.46 33.10 -20.67
N THR A 50 34.39 33.97 -21.66
CA THR A 50 34.54 33.67 -23.09
C THR A 50 35.90 34.11 -23.65
N ASP A 51 36.83 34.51 -22.78
CA ASP A 51 38.17 34.91 -23.18
C ASP A 51 38.91 33.74 -23.83
N GLU A 52 39.71 34.09 -24.83
CA GLU A 52 40.62 33.17 -25.52
C GLU A 52 41.48 32.39 -24.52
N ILE A 53 41.46 31.07 -24.64
CA ILE A 53 42.40 30.17 -24.00
C ILE A 53 43.75 30.34 -24.70
N LYS A 54 44.60 31.17 -24.11
CA LYS A 54 45.95 31.45 -24.60
C LYS A 54 46.99 31.38 -23.48
N LEU A 55 48.18 30.93 -23.86
CA LEU A 55 49.39 31.12 -23.09
C LEU A 55 50.27 32.16 -23.81
N PRO A 56 50.71 33.25 -23.14
CA PRO A 56 51.48 34.31 -23.80
C PRO A 56 52.69 33.77 -24.58
N GLY A 57 52.77 34.10 -25.87
CA GLY A 57 53.86 33.68 -26.77
C GLY A 57 53.79 32.23 -27.28
N ARG A 58 52.64 31.57 -27.20
CA ARG A 58 52.46 30.13 -27.49
C ARG A 58 51.23 29.90 -28.38
N SER A 59 51.23 28.84 -29.18
CA SER A 59 50.11 28.48 -30.07
C SER A 59 49.42 27.20 -29.60
N ASN A 60 48.09 27.18 -29.69
CA ASN A 60 47.28 25.98 -29.51
C ASN A 60 47.56 24.99 -30.64
N VAL A 61 47.79 23.71 -30.33
CA VAL A 61 48.13 22.71 -31.37
C VAL A 61 47.11 21.57 -31.44
N ALA A 62 46.49 21.21 -30.32
CA ALA A 62 45.46 20.17 -30.30
C ALA A 62 44.52 20.30 -29.10
N VAL A 63 43.29 19.83 -29.29
CA VAL A 63 42.27 19.75 -28.24
C VAL A 63 41.68 18.33 -28.16
N PHE A 64 41.47 17.84 -26.94
CA PHE A 64 40.80 16.57 -26.67
C PHE A 64 39.64 16.80 -25.70
N THR A 65 38.45 16.33 -26.03
CA THR A 65 37.22 16.64 -25.28
C THR A 65 36.40 15.38 -24.96
N PRO A 66 36.48 14.85 -23.74
CA PRO A 66 35.49 13.93 -23.22
C PRO A 66 34.28 14.71 -22.72
N ARG A 67 33.17 14.63 -23.44
CA ARG A 67 31.87 15.14 -23.04
C ARG A 67 30.91 14.02 -22.72
N ASN A 68 29.92 14.38 -21.92
CA ASN A 68 28.87 13.51 -21.45
C ASN A 68 27.50 13.90 -22.06
N ALA A 69 26.71 12.91 -22.43
CA ALA A 69 25.31 13.03 -22.75
C ALA A 69 24.43 12.66 -21.54
N LEU A 70 23.21 13.18 -21.54
CA LEU A 70 22.23 13.00 -20.48
C LEU A 70 22.08 11.52 -20.01
N PRO A 71 21.66 11.26 -18.76
CA PRO A 71 21.44 9.91 -18.24
C PRO A 71 20.29 9.18 -18.94
N SER A 72 20.30 7.83 -18.90
CA SER A 72 19.20 6.94 -19.30
C SER A 72 18.91 5.95 -18.20
N LYS A 73 17.61 5.69 -18.03
CA LYS A 73 17.07 4.43 -17.54
C LYS A 73 17.00 3.44 -18.71
N ARG A 74 17.21 2.14 -18.47
CA ARG A 74 16.88 1.07 -19.42
C ARG A 74 15.71 0.31 -18.80
N SER A 75 14.54 0.34 -19.44
CA SER A 75 13.47 -0.61 -19.16
C SER A 75 13.95 -2.00 -19.59
N ARG A 76 14.02 -2.93 -18.64
CA ARG A 76 14.12 -4.35 -18.94
C ARG A 76 12.80 -4.97 -18.52
N THR A 77 11.90 -5.11 -19.49
CA THR A 77 10.75 -6.01 -19.42
C THR A 77 11.24 -7.40 -19.04
N GLY A 78 10.84 -7.89 -17.87
CA GLY A 78 11.17 -9.24 -17.42
C GLY A 78 11.02 -9.45 -15.91
N ARG A 79 9.86 -10.02 -15.52
CA ARG A 79 9.45 -10.52 -14.20
C ARG A 79 8.93 -9.49 -13.18
N ARG A 80 7.61 -9.58 -12.97
CA ARG A 80 6.87 -9.11 -11.80
C ARG A 80 7.54 -9.63 -10.52
N ARG A 81 8.07 -8.72 -9.71
CA ARG A 81 8.16 -8.88 -8.26
C ARG A 81 7.91 -7.49 -7.66
N ARG A 82 6.73 -7.33 -7.07
CA ARG A 82 6.38 -6.15 -6.26
C ARG A 82 7.20 -6.25 -4.99
N ASP A 83 8.33 -5.55 -4.96
CA ASP A 83 9.00 -5.19 -3.73
C ASP A 83 9.34 -3.71 -3.86
N PHE A 84 8.47 -2.87 -3.29
CA PHE A 84 8.55 -1.40 -3.40
C PHE A 84 9.86 -0.85 -2.80
N ARG A 85 10.61 -1.64 -2.02
CA ARG A 85 11.87 -1.23 -1.40
C ARG A 85 13.11 -1.35 -2.30
N ALA A 86 13.00 -1.99 -3.47
CA ALA A 86 14.14 -2.18 -4.40
C ALA A 86 14.21 -1.16 -5.55
N VAL A 87 13.39 -0.09 -5.50
CA VAL A 87 13.21 0.87 -6.59
C VAL A 87 14.09 2.13 -6.46
N GLN A 88 14.58 2.47 -5.27
CA GLN A 88 15.20 3.78 -4.98
C GLN A 88 16.60 4.02 -5.58
N GLY A 89 17.20 3.03 -6.25
CA GLY A 89 18.43 3.21 -7.05
C GLY A 89 18.19 3.38 -8.56
N ARG A 90 16.93 3.40 -9.00
CA ARG A 90 16.53 3.57 -10.41
C ARG A 90 15.71 4.86 -10.51
N GLU A 91 16.12 5.78 -11.37
CA GLU A 91 15.39 7.03 -11.70
C GLU A 91 13.88 6.75 -11.78
N MET A 92 13.04 7.52 -11.11
CA MET A 92 11.59 7.25 -11.04
C MET A 92 10.96 7.17 -12.44
N GLU A 93 9.99 6.27 -12.66
CA GLU A 93 9.33 6.11 -13.98
C GLU A 93 8.58 7.40 -14.35
N LEU A 94 8.65 7.83 -15.62
CA LEU A 94 7.92 9.00 -16.12
C LEU A 94 6.43 8.92 -15.79
N ASP A 95 5.87 7.70 -15.80
CA ASP A 95 4.51 7.39 -15.35
C ASP A 95 4.23 7.80 -13.90
N ALA A 96 5.19 7.61 -12.99
CA ALA A 96 5.02 8.03 -11.60
C ALA A 96 4.97 9.56 -11.48
N LEU A 97 5.78 10.28 -12.26
CA LEU A 97 5.77 11.75 -12.30
C LEU A 97 4.46 12.29 -12.90
N THR A 98 4.00 11.73 -14.03
CA THR A 98 2.78 12.21 -14.72
C THR A 98 1.49 11.85 -13.96
N GLN A 99 1.46 10.72 -13.25
CA GLN A 99 0.27 10.28 -12.52
C GLN A 99 0.20 10.81 -11.09
N GLN A 100 1.32 10.84 -10.35
CA GLN A 100 1.30 11.17 -8.92
C GLN A 100 1.46 12.66 -8.64
N MET A 101 2.21 13.41 -9.47
CA MET A 101 2.43 14.83 -9.20
C MET A 101 1.17 15.69 -9.28
N PRO A 102 0.22 15.48 -10.22
CA PRO A 102 -1.05 16.20 -10.18
C PRO A 102 -1.86 15.92 -8.91
N ILE A 103 -1.87 14.67 -8.43
CA ILE A 103 -2.55 14.28 -7.18
C ILE A 103 -1.90 15.00 -5.98
N LEU A 104 -0.56 15.00 -5.92
CA LEU A 104 0.17 15.67 -4.85
C LEU A 104 -0.04 17.19 -4.89
N ARG A 105 -0.07 17.80 -6.09
CA ARG A 105 -0.32 19.22 -6.30
C ARG A 105 -1.67 19.61 -5.71
N ASP A 106 -2.71 18.88 -6.07
CA ASP A 106 -4.08 19.16 -5.64
C ASP A 106 -4.21 19.00 -4.12
N ALA A 107 -3.55 18.00 -3.53
CA ALA A 107 -3.48 17.83 -2.09
C ALA A 107 -2.77 19.00 -1.38
N VAL A 108 -1.62 19.46 -1.90
CA VAL A 108 -0.92 20.64 -1.36
C VAL A 108 -1.81 21.88 -1.42
N ILE A 109 -2.51 22.09 -2.53
CA ILE A 109 -3.43 23.22 -2.69
C ILE A 109 -4.55 23.16 -1.65
N GLN A 110 -5.20 22.00 -1.49
CA GLN A 110 -6.27 21.82 -0.50
C GLN A 110 -5.77 22.00 0.94
N ASN A 111 -4.56 21.54 1.25
CA ASN A 111 -3.95 21.73 2.57
C ASN A 111 -3.79 23.23 2.90
N HIS A 112 -3.33 24.03 1.94
CA HIS A 112 -3.17 25.48 2.11
C HIS A 112 -4.52 26.21 2.19
N LEU A 113 -5.51 25.81 1.38
CA LEU A 113 -6.88 26.33 1.47
C LEU A 113 -7.51 26.06 2.85
N SER A 114 -7.10 24.98 3.51
CA SER A 114 -7.52 24.63 4.87
C SER A 114 -6.69 25.31 5.98
N GLY A 115 -5.77 26.22 5.63
CA GLY A 115 -4.91 26.95 6.57
C GLY A 115 -3.79 26.13 7.21
N ARG A 116 -3.40 24.98 6.62
CA ARG A 116 -2.40 24.07 7.19
C ARG A 116 -0.98 24.19 6.60
N GLY A 117 -0.83 24.78 5.42
CA GLY A 117 0.47 24.88 4.75
C GLY A 117 1.16 26.24 4.91
N GLU A 118 2.46 26.29 4.62
CA GLU A 118 3.33 27.46 4.84
C GLU A 118 3.80 28.15 3.54
N LEU A 119 3.40 27.66 2.36
CA LEU A 119 3.68 28.35 1.09
C LEU A 119 2.94 29.68 1.03
N CYS A 120 3.61 30.69 0.47
CA CYS A 120 2.98 32.00 0.27
C CYS A 120 1.95 31.95 -0.88
N ALA A 121 1.14 33.01 -1.00
CA ALA A 121 0.07 33.08 -1.99
C ALA A 121 0.57 32.97 -3.44
N GLU A 122 1.73 33.55 -3.74
CA GLU A 122 2.32 33.51 -5.09
C GLU A 122 2.88 32.13 -5.43
N ASP A 123 3.59 31.48 -4.51
CA ASP A 123 4.08 30.10 -4.68
C ASP A 123 2.90 29.13 -4.87
N LEU A 124 1.80 29.33 -4.13
CA LEU A 124 0.57 28.54 -4.28
C LEU A 124 -0.11 28.77 -5.64
N GLN A 125 -0.09 30.01 -6.14
CA GLN A 125 -0.65 30.33 -7.45
C GLN A 125 0.19 29.70 -8.57
N ASN A 126 1.51 29.81 -8.49
CA ASN A 126 2.44 29.14 -9.40
C ASN A 126 2.22 27.62 -9.41
N LEU A 127 1.91 27.02 -8.24
CA LEU A 127 1.61 25.59 -8.15
C LEU A 127 0.25 25.24 -8.78
N ARG A 128 -0.77 26.11 -8.71
CA ARG A 128 -2.07 25.91 -9.40
C ARG A 128 -1.94 25.95 -10.91
N ASP A 129 -1.12 26.87 -11.40
CA ASP A 129 -0.89 27.08 -12.83
C ASP A 129 0.06 26.01 -13.41
N TRP A 130 0.70 25.22 -12.55
CA TRP A 130 1.60 24.15 -12.96
C TRP A 130 0.86 22.98 -13.63
N THR A 131 1.38 22.59 -14.79
CA THR A 131 0.98 21.41 -15.54
C THR A 131 2.20 20.64 -16.00
N ILE A 132 2.10 19.31 -16.03
CA ILE A 132 3.11 18.45 -16.64
C ILE A 132 2.66 18.02 -18.04
N ASP A 133 3.33 18.56 -19.06
CA ASP A 133 3.18 18.14 -20.46
C ASP A 133 4.55 17.69 -20.98
N ILE A 134 4.90 16.44 -20.67
CA ILE A 134 6.09 15.79 -21.21
C ILE A 134 5.58 14.74 -22.20
N PRO A 135 5.67 15.00 -23.51
CA PRO A 135 5.25 14.03 -24.52
C PRO A 135 6.02 12.71 -24.35
N PRO A 136 5.36 11.55 -24.35
CA PRO A 136 6.02 10.25 -24.20
C PRO A 136 7.15 10.03 -25.22
N GLU A 137 7.03 10.63 -26.41
CA GLU A 137 8.07 10.58 -27.43
C GLU A 137 9.39 11.29 -27.05
N LEU A 138 9.42 12.08 -25.98
CA LEU A 138 10.65 12.69 -25.44
C LEU A 138 11.35 11.80 -24.40
N GLU A 139 10.75 10.67 -23.99
CA GLU A 139 11.39 9.73 -23.09
C GLU A 139 12.70 9.22 -23.71
N GLU A 140 13.78 9.21 -22.91
CA GLU A 140 15.15 8.85 -23.31
C GLU A 140 15.81 9.71 -24.42
N LYS A 141 15.15 10.79 -24.88
CA LYS A 141 15.69 11.74 -25.88
C LYS A 141 16.32 12.98 -25.23
N LEU A 142 17.11 13.70 -26.03
CA LEU A 142 17.66 15.01 -25.64
C LEU A 142 16.53 16.04 -25.67
N ALA A 143 16.34 16.76 -24.57
CA ALA A 143 15.36 17.85 -24.50
C ALA A 143 15.85 19.09 -25.28
N PRO A 144 14.95 19.97 -25.77
CA PRO A 144 15.33 21.20 -26.47
C PRO A 144 16.30 22.09 -25.69
N SER A 145 16.11 22.21 -24.36
CA SER A 145 17.05 22.95 -23.50
C SER A 145 18.45 22.33 -23.48
N GLY A 146 18.54 21.00 -23.59
CA GLY A 146 19.79 20.26 -23.74
C GLY A 146 20.40 20.44 -25.13
N GLU A 147 19.60 20.49 -26.19
CA GLU A 147 20.07 20.80 -27.56
C GLU A 147 20.76 22.19 -27.59
N GLU A 148 20.11 23.20 -27.01
CA GLU A 148 20.66 24.56 -26.85
C GLU A 148 21.93 24.56 -25.99
N GLU A 149 21.92 23.85 -24.86
CA GLU A 149 23.10 23.72 -23.97
C GLU A 149 24.31 23.11 -24.68
N MET A 150 24.10 22.12 -25.55
CA MET A 150 25.15 21.50 -26.34
C MET A 150 25.73 22.47 -27.37
N HIS A 151 24.85 23.18 -28.08
CA HIS A 151 25.19 24.21 -29.06
C HIS A 151 25.97 25.38 -28.45
N ASP A 152 25.49 25.92 -27.33
CA ASP A 152 26.13 27.04 -26.63
C ASP A 152 27.54 26.71 -26.14
N ILE A 153 27.76 25.47 -25.68
CA ILE A 153 29.09 25.00 -25.30
C ILE A 153 30.02 24.93 -26.52
N GLY A 154 29.50 24.49 -27.68
CA GLY A 154 30.23 24.50 -28.94
C GLY A 154 30.70 25.91 -29.31
N GLN A 155 29.77 26.88 -29.31
CA GLN A 155 30.07 28.28 -29.63
C GLN A 155 31.12 28.89 -28.70
N ARG A 156 31.03 28.61 -27.40
CA ARG A 156 32.02 29.11 -26.43
C ARG A 156 33.39 28.50 -26.66
N TYR A 157 33.49 27.20 -26.93
CA TYR A 157 34.80 26.61 -27.23
C TYR A 157 35.38 27.13 -28.55
N THR A 158 34.56 27.41 -29.57
CA THR A 158 35.03 28.08 -30.80
C THR A 158 35.61 29.45 -30.51
N ALA A 159 34.91 30.28 -29.73
CA ALA A 159 35.39 31.60 -29.34
C ALA A 159 36.68 31.54 -28.50
N ARG A 160 36.80 30.50 -27.66
CA ARG A 160 37.91 30.34 -26.72
C ARG A 160 39.13 29.65 -27.32
N LEU A 161 39.00 28.90 -28.41
CA LEU A 161 40.08 28.18 -29.07
C LEU A 161 40.20 28.56 -30.56
N PRO A 162 40.46 29.85 -30.86
CA PRO A 162 40.71 30.30 -32.22
C PRO A 162 41.95 29.60 -32.79
N GLY A 163 41.95 29.37 -34.09
CA GLY A 163 42.96 28.59 -34.80
C GLY A 163 42.82 27.07 -34.67
N LEU A 164 42.00 26.53 -33.76
CA LEU A 164 41.68 25.09 -33.69
C LEU A 164 40.24 24.79 -34.13
N LEU A 165 39.26 25.57 -33.67
CA LEU A 165 37.84 25.28 -33.85
C LEU A 165 37.09 26.29 -34.74
N ASP A 166 37.73 27.38 -35.14
CA ASP A 166 37.20 28.42 -36.03
C ASP A 166 37.48 28.16 -37.53
N ARG A 167 38.01 26.97 -37.86
CA ARG A 167 38.30 26.53 -39.23
C ARG A 167 37.09 25.78 -39.80
N SER A 168 36.91 25.82 -41.12
CA SER A 168 35.92 24.96 -41.80
C SER A 168 36.18 23.48 -41.56
N TYR A 169 35.11 22.71 -41.43
CA TYR A 169 35.17 21.28 -41.16
C TYR A 169 35.86 20.50 -42.29
N LYS A 170 36.73 19.57 -41.90
CA LYS A 170 37.29 18.50 -42.75
C LYS A 170 37.36 17.22 -41.94
N ASP A 171 37.00 16.10 -42.56
CA ASP A 171 36.97 14.79 -41.90
C ASP A 171 38.34 14.35 -41.34
N SER A 172 39.44 14.73 -42.00
CA SER A 172 40.80 14.46 -41.52
C SER A 172 41.20 15.27 -40.29
N ASP A 173 40.51 16.38 -40.03
CA ASP A 173 40.91 17.42 -39.09
C ASP A 173 40.23 17.23 -37.73
N TYR A 174 39.13 16.47 -37.65
CA TYR A 174 38.38 16.28 -36.42
C TYR A 174 37.85 14.85 -36.29
N THR A 175 37.80 14.31 -35.07
CA THR A 175 37.29 12.96 -34.81
C THR A 175 36.17 12.98 -33.79
N PHE A 176 35.03 12.37 -34.11
CA PHE A 176 33.91 12.20 -33.19
C PHE A 176 33.80 10.77 -32.68
N ARG A 177 33.20 10.57 -31.50
CA ARG A 177 32.75 9.26 -31.01
C ARG A 177 31.62 9.44 -30.00
N PHE A 178 30.53 8.70 -30.14
CA PHE A 178 29.39 8.79 -29.21
C PHE A 178 28.79 7.41 -28.95
N THR A 179 28.09 7.28 -27.83
CA THR A 179 27.42 6.02 -27.46
C THR A 179 26.17 5.76 -28.30
N THR A 180 25.65 4.52 -28.29
CA THR A 180 24.40 4.14 -28.98
C THR A 180 23.13 4.80 -28.44
N ALA A 181 23.24 5.67 -27.42
CA ALA A 181 22.09 6.40 -26.89
C ALA A 181 21.75 7.60 -27.80
N SER A 182 20.49 7.69 -28.26
CA SER A 182 20.03 8.77 -29.15
C SER A 182 20.37 10.17 -28.64
N ARG A 183 20.26 10.42 -27.32
CA ARG A 183 20.63 11.72 -26.74
C ARG A 183 22.13 12.02 -26.78
N ALA A 184 23.01 11.01 -26.83
CA ALA A 184 24.46 11.21 -26.96
C ALA A 184 24.87 11.56 -28.38
N GLU A 185 24.27 10.89 -29.35
CA GLU A 185 24.37 11.24 -30.77
C GLU A 185 23.85 12.67 -31.02
N LYS A 186 22.63 12.98 -30.58
CA LYS A 186 22.08 14.35 -30.71
C LYS A 186 22.95 15.39 -30.01
N SER A 187 23.49 15.05 -28.83
CA SER A 187 24.43 15.93 -28.12
C SER A 187 25.65 16.25 -29.01
N CYS A 188 26.25 15.24 -29.63
CA CYS A 188 27.33 15.41 -30.59
C CYS A 188 26.95 16.35 -31.73
N HIS A 189 25.79 16.14 -32.35
CA HIS A 189 25.33 16.95 -33.48
C HIS A 189 25.13 18.41 -33.08
N HIS A 190 24.45 18.69 -31.97
CA HIS A 190 24.20 20.06 -31.54
C HIS A 190 25.48 20.79 -31.10
N PHE A 191 26.44 20.09 -30.48
CA PHE A 191 27.75 20.66 -30.21
C PHE A 191 28.46 21.04 -31.50
N SER A 192 28.50 20.14 -32.49
CA SER A 192 29.11 20.41 -33.79
C SER A 192 28.45 21.56 -34.53
N LYS A 193 27.11 21.67 -34.48
CA LYS A 193 26.38 22.85 -34.99
C LYS A 193 26.81 24.14 -34.31
N GLY A 194 27.06 24.10 -32.99
CA GLY A 194 27.57 25.25 -32.24
C GLY A 194 28.97 25.66 -32.69
N VAL A 195 29.80 24.71 -33.15
CA VAL A 195 31.17 24.98 -33.60
C VAL A 195 31.21 25.56 -35.02
N TRP A 196 30.56 24.91 -35.98
CA TRP A 196 30.68 25.23 -37.42
C TRP A 196 29.41 25.84 -38.06
N GLY A 197 28.32 25.97 -37.30
CA GLY A 197 27.05 26.52 -37.76
C GLY A 197 26.24 25.57 -38.66
N ASN A 198 25.00 25.95 -38.96
CA ASN A 198 24.06 25.12 -39.73
C ASN A 198 24.46 24.89 -41.21
N LYS A 199 25.38 25.68 -41.76
CA LYS A 199 25.77 25.60 -43.19
C LYS A 199 26.69 24.42 -43.49
N GLU A 200 27.46 23.95 -42.51
CA GLU A 200 28.40 22.84 -42.67
C GLU A 200 27.85 21.52 -42.10
N GLU A 201 26.63 21.52 -41.52
CA GLU A 201 26.05 20.34 -40.85
C GLU A 201 26.02 19.09 -41.76
N ASP A 202 25.59 19.24 -43.01
CA ASP A 202 25.51 18.14 -43.98
C ASP A 202 26.88 17.60 -44.44
N THR A 203 27.97 18.31 -44.11
CA THR A 203 29.34 17.91 -44.46
C THR A 203 30.06 17.16 -43.34
N ILE A 204 29.50 17.17 -42.12
CA ILE A 204 30.11 16.51 -40.96
C ILE A 204 29.87 15.01 -41.04
N VAL A 205 30.95 14.23 -40.93
CA VAL A 205 30.90 12.77 -40.98
C VAL A 205 30.90 12.24 -39.55
N TYR A 206 29.81 11.59 -39.16
CA TYR A 206 29.67 10.96 -37.84
C TYR A 206 29.91 9.44 -37.95
N PRO A 207 30.72 8.84 -37.06
CA PRO A 207 30.95 7.40 -37.10
C PRO A 207 29.77 6.62 -36.52
N ILE A 208 29.69 5.33 -36.88
CA ILE A 208 28.72 4.40 -36.33
C ILE A 208 29.06 4.14 -34.85
N PRO A 209 28.12 4.28 -33.90
CA PRO A 209 28.38 4.06 -32.48
C PRO A 209 28.62 2.59 -32.16
N ILE A 210 29.55 2.32 -31.23
CA ILE A 210 29.89 0.97 -30.77
C ILE A 210 29.06 0.64 -29.51
N GLU A 211 28.41 -0.53 -29.48
CA GLU A 211 27.53 -0.89 -28.37
C GLU A 211 28.27 -1.06 -27.04
N ASN A 212 29.31 -1.91 -27.05
CA ASN A 212 30.16 -2.22 -25.90
C ASN A 212 31.51 -1.52 -26.01
N ASP A 213 31.44 -0.19 -26.09
CA ASP A 213 32.62 0.64 -26.35
C ASP A 213 33.60 0.64 -25.15
N PRO A 214 34.83 0.10 -25.27
CA PRO A 214 35.78 0.04 -24.17
C PRO A 214 36.45 1.39 -23.88
N LEU A 215 36.24 2.41 -24.72
CA LEU A 215 36.76 3.75 -24.54
C LEU A 215 35.75 4.65 -23.84
N ILE A 216 34.52 4.72 -24.35
CA ILE A 216 33.49 5.64 -23.83
C ILE A 216 32.38 4.93 -23.02
N ARG A 217 32.37 3.61 -22.94
CA ARG A 217 31.45 2.80 -22.10
C ARG A 217 32.16 1.65 -21.39
N PHE A 218 33.41 1.85 -20.96
CA PHE A 218 34.25 0.83 -20.30
C PHE A 218 33.54 0.07 -19.16
N TYR A 219 32.64 0.73 -18.42
CA TYR A 219 31.83 0.10 -17.36
C TYR A 219 30.81 -0.94 -17.83
N LYS A 220 30.46 -0.96 -19.12
CA LYS A 220 29.58 -2.00 -19.68
C LYS A 220 30.31 -3.29 -20.02
N VAL A 221 31.62 -3.22 -20.24
CA VAL A 221 32.46 -4.40 -20.48
C VAL A 221 33.15 -4.90 -19.21
N CYS A 222 33.07 -4.14 -18.11
CA CYS A 222 33.72 -4.49 -16.85
C CYS A 222 32.88 -5.40 -15.95
N SER A 223 33.04 -6.72 -16.07
CA SER A 223 32.28 -7.70 -15.26
C SER A 223 32.55 -7.58 -13.76
N LYS A 224 33.80 -7.36 -13.36
CA LYS A 224 34.19 -7.17 -11.96
C LYS A 224 33.48 -5.97 -11.31
N TRP A 225 33.41 -4.82 -11.98
CA TRP A 225 32.66 -3.67 -11.46
C TRP A 225 31.17 -3.96 -11.32
N TYR A 226 30.58 -4.67 -12.28
CA TYR A 226 29.17 -5.07 -12.19
C TYR A 226 28.93 -5.94 -10.96
N ASP A 227 29.78 -6.94 -10.71
CA ASP A 227 29.63 -7.88 -9.60
C ASP A 227 29.97 -7.25 -8.24
N GLU A 228 31.04 -6.47 -8.14
CA GLU A 228 31.54 -5.90 -6.88
C GLU A 228 30.80 -4.62 -6.47
N VAL A 229 30.24 -3.87 -7.43
CA VAL A 229 29.68 -2.52 -7.18
C VAL A 229 28.22 -2.38 -7.65
N ASP A 230 27.91 -2.58 -8.94
CA ASP A 230 26.56 -2.26 -9.46
C ASP A 230 25.48 -3.23 -8.97
N ASN A 231 25.79 -4.53 -8.96
CA ASN A 231 24.93 -5.62 -8.49
C ASN A 231 25.16 -5.98 -7.01
N ASN A 232 26.12 -5.32 -6.35
CA ASN A 232 26.40 -5.51 -4.93
C ASN A 232 25.60 -4.51 -4.09
N THR A 233 24.96 -4.95 -3.02
CA THR A 233 24.26 -4.06 -2.08
C THR A 233 25.22 -3.34 -1.14
N ALA A 234 26.44 -3.86 -0.93
CA ALA A 234 27.45 -3.24 -0.08
C ALA A 234 27.80 -1.81 -0.52
N SER A 235 27.79 -1.55 -1.84
CA SER A 235 28.06 -0.22 -2.41
C SER A 235 26.96 0.81 -2.11
N ARG A 236 25.81 0.37 -1.58
CA ARG A 236 24.66 1.22 -1.24
C ARG A 236 24.45 1.37 0.28
N VAL A 237 25.33 0.80 1.11
CA VAL A 237 25.12 0.78 2.56
C VAL A 237 25.14 2.19 3.16
N GLU A 238 26.12 3.02 2.83
CA GLU A 238 26.19 4.40 3.35
C GLU A 238 25.04 5.26 2.84
N TRP A 239 24.66 5.09 1.57
CA TRP A 239 23.48 5.73 1.00
C TRP A 239 22.20 5.35 1.76
N GLN A 240 21.98 4.06 2.02
CA GLN A 240 20.80 3.57 2.74
C GLN A 240 20.79 4.04 4.20
N LYS A 241 21.93 3.97 4.89
CA LYS A 241 22.07 4.48 6.27
C LYS A 241 21.71 5.96 6.39
N PHE A 242 22.06 6.77 5.38
CA PHE A 242 21.74 8.20 5.40
C PHE A 242 20.25 8.46 5.13
N ILE A 243 19.63 7.71 4.21
CA ILE A 243 18.17 7.74 3.99
C ILE A 243 17.40 7.38 5.26
N ASP A 244 17.84 6.35 5.98
CA ASP A 244 17.25 5.92 7.24
C ASP A 244 17.69 6.81 8.43
N GLY A 245 18.50 7.84 8.16
CA GLY A 245 19.12 8.71 9.15
C GLY A 245 18.26 9.89 9.61
N PRO A 246 18.67 10.56 10.71
CA PRO A 246 17.91 11.66 11.29
C PRO A 246 17.83 12.90 10.40
N GLU A 247 18.84 13.17 9.57
CA GLU A 247 18.86 14.31 8.63
C GLU A 247 17.75 14.22 7.59
N VAL A 248 17.54 13.02 7.02
CA VAL A 248 16.48 12.77 6.04
C VAL A 248 15.11 12.75 6.72
N ALA A 249 14.99 12.13 7.90
CA ALA A 249 13.75 12.18 8.67
C ALA A 249 13.32 13.63 9.01
N ALA A 250 14.27 14.49 9.39
CA ALA A 250 14.03 15.91 9.64
C ALA A 250 13.62 16.67 8.36
N THR A 251 14.27 16.37 7.24
CA THR A 251 13.93 16.94 5.92
C THR A 251 12.51 16.55 5.51
N VAL A 252 12.15 15.27 5.64
CA VAL A 252 10.79 14.77 5.35
C VAL A 252 9.75 15.47 6.22
N SER A 253 10.03 15.60 7.52
CA SER A 253 9.13 16.30 8.45
C SER A 253 8.95 17.78 8.07
N THR A 254 10.04 18.48 7.78
CA THR A 254 10.03 19.91 7.44
C THR A 254 9.29 20.17 6.13
N VAL A 255 9.59 19.40 5.09
CA VAL A 255 8.92 19.50 3.78
C VAL A 255 7.42 19.17 3.91
N SER A 256 7.07 18.12 4.65
CA SER A 256 5.66 17.73 4.86
C SER A 256 4.86 18.83 5.57
N LYS A 257 5.45 19.45 6.59
CA LYS A 257 4.86 20.56 7.32
C LYS A 257 4.69 21.78 6.42
N ARG A 258 5.72 22.15 5.66
CA ARG A 258 5.69 23.27 4.72
C ARG A 258 4.59 23.10 3.66
N LEU A 259 4.37 21.87 3.20
CA LEU A 259 3.32 21.49 2.26
C LEU A 259 1.92 21.28 2.89
N GLY A 260 1.80 21.40 4.22
CA GLY A 260 0.54 21.38 4.96
C GLY A 260 -0.06 20.00 5.25
N PHE A 261 0.75 18.93 5.21
CA PHE A 261 0.32 17.58 5.54
C PHE A 261 0.34 17.33 7.06
N SER A 262 -0.77 16.82 7.61
CA SER A 262 -0.88 16.48 9.04
C SER A 262 -0.23 15.14 9.41
N ILE A 263 -0.05 14.27 8.42
CA ILE A 263 0.74 13.04 8.51
C ILE A 263 1.96 13.26 7.61
N PRO A 264 3.21 13.04 8.08
CA PRO A 264 4.39 13.21 7.25
C PRO A 264 4.30 12.39 5.96
N LEU A 265 4.70 13.01 4.84
CA LEU A 265 4.89 12.32 3.57
C LEU A 265 5.94 11.20 3.72
N SER A 266 5.89 10.20 2.84
CA SER A 266 6.99 9.24 2.75
C SER A 266 8.23 9.90 2.13
N TYR A 267 9.42 9.35 2.40
CA TYR A 267 10.64 9.76 1.71
C TYR A 267 10.49 9.67 0.18
N ASP A 268 9.78 8.67 -0.33
CA ASP A 268 9.52 8.52 -1.77
C ASP A 268 8.75 9.71 -2.36
N GLN A 269 7.73 10.20 -1.64
CA GLN A 269 6.95 11.38 -2.06
C GLN A 269 7.80 12.67 -2.02
N VAL A 270 8.66 12.82 -1.01
CA VAL A 270 9.60 13.94 -0.91
C VAL A 270 10.66 13.88 -2.03
N SER A 271 11.20 12.69 -2.29
CA SER A 271 12.15 12.42 -3.38
C SER A 271 11.55 12.65 -4.76
N LEU A 272 10.27 12.27 -4.96
CA LEU A 272 9.50 12.57 -6.16
C LEU A 272 9.31 14.09 -6.34
N THR A 273 8.97 14.80 -5.27
CA THR A 273 8.83 16.27 -5.27
C THR A 273 10.16 16.96 -5.64
N TYR A 274 11.27 16.49 -5.04
CA TYR A 274 12.62 16.97 -5.35
C TYR A 274 13.00 16.68 -6.80
N THR A 275 12.63 15.50 -7.29
CA THR A 275 12.83 15.09 -8.69
C THR A 275 12.08 15.99 -9.65
N MET A 276 10.83 16.36 -9.35
CA MET A 276 10.10 17.29 -10.21
C MET A 276 10.74 18.69 -10.22
N CYS A 277 11.08 19.23 -9.04
CA CYS A 277 11.77 20.51 -8.92
C CYS A 277 13.02 20.61 -9.81
N ARG A 278 13.90 19.61 -9.77
CA ARG A 278 15.15 19.61 -10.55
C ARG A 278 14.93 19.43 -12.06
N TYR A 279 13.95 18.61 -12.48
CA TYR A 279 13.65 18.43 -13.91
C TYR A 279 12.96 19.65 -14.52
N ASP A 280 11.97 20.24 -13.84
CA ASP A 280 11.35 21.49 -14.29
C ASP A 280 12.41 22.58 -14.50
N LYS A 281 13.34 22.73 -13.55
CA LYS A 281 14.44 23.70 -13.63
C LYS A 281 15.41 23.42 -14.78
N ALA A 282 15.59 22.16 -15.17
CA ALA A 282 16.45 21.78 -16.29
C ALA A 282 15.76 21.91 -17.66
N LEU A 283 14.46 21.63 -17.73
CA LEU A 283 13.67 21.73 -18.96
C LEU A 283 13.33 23.18 -19.30
N TYR A 284 12.89 23.96 -18.31
CA TYR A 284 12.38 25.32 -18.51
C TYR A 284 13.31 26.35 -17.87
N TYR A 285 14.50 26.50 -18.45
CA TYR A 285 15.48 27.47 -17.99
C TYR A 285 14.92 28.90 -18.00
N GLY A 286 15.16 29.64 -16.91
CA GLY A 286 14.62 31.00 -16.73
C GLY A 286 13.21 31.06 -16.13
N GLN A 287 12.52 29.92 -16.00
CA GLN A 287 11.22 29.83 -15.32
C GLN A 287 11.37 29.41 -13.85
N LEU A 288 10.43 29.83 -13.02
CA LEU A 288 10.30 29.36 -11.65
C LEU A 288 9.71 27.94 -11.68
N SER A 289 10.32 26.97 -10.99
CA SER A 289 9.66 25.68 -10.75
C SER A 289 8.85 25.79 -9.46
N PRO A 290 7.52 25.63 -9.50
CA PRO A 290 6.68 25.74 -8.32
C PRO A 290 7.00 24.68 -7.27
N TRP A 291 7.45 23.51 -7.71
CA TRP A 291 7.83 22.40 -6.84
C TRP A 291 9.09 22.66 -6.01
N CYS A 292 9.94 23.58 -6.42
CA CYS A 292 11.10 23.97 -5.63
C CYS A 292 10.73 24.78 -4.38
N ALA A 293 9.53 25.38 -4.33
CA ALA A 293 9.06 26.11 -3.14
C ALA A 293 8.83 25.19 -1.92
N ALA A 294 8.79 23.86 -2.13
CA ALA A 294 8.69 22.87 -1.08
C ALA A 294 9.94 22.75 -0.20
N PHE A 295 11.09 23.26 -0.65
CA PHE A 295 12.39 23.01 -0.03
C PHE A 295 13.08 24.30 0.43
N SER A 296 13.74 24.22 1.58
CA SER A 296 14.77 25.18 1.99
C SER A 296 16.15 24.78 1.43
N ASN A 297 17.13 25.67 1.53
CA ASN A 297 18.51 25.35 1.13
C ASN A 297 19.11 24.19 1.95
N SER A 298 18.75 24.07 3.24
CA SER A 298 19.21 22.96 4.08
C SER A 298 18.59 21.63 3.64
N ASP A 299 17.31 21.63 3.25
CA ASP A 299 16.65 20.42 2.74
C ASP A 299 17.33 19.95 1.45
N LEU A 300 17.61 20.89 0.53
CA LEU A 300 18.29 20.59 -0.73
C LEU A 300 19.72 20.05 -0.53
N LEU A 301 20.46 20.54 0.47
CA LEU A 301 21.79 20.01 0.81
C LEU A 301 21.73 18.56 1.30
N VAL A 302 20.74 18.21 2.13
CA VAL A 302 20.54 16.83 2.58
C VAL A 302 20.20 15.94 1.38
N LEU A 303 19.30 16.40 0.51
CA LEU A 303 18.87 15.64 -0.68
C LEU A 303 20.00 15.47 -1.72
N GLU A 304 20.86 16.47 -1.91
CA GLU A 304 22.07 16.33 -2.72
C GLU A 304 23.06 15.34 -2.11
N TYR A 305 23.24 15.37 -0.78
CA TYR A 305 24.20 14.48 -0.11
C TYR A 305 23.82 13.00 -0.22
N ILE A 306 22.52 12.69 -0.33
CA ILE A 306 22.05 11.35 -0.69
C ILE A 306 22.64 10.92 -2.04
N ASP A 307 22.49 11.75 -3.09
CA ASP A 307 23.02 11.45 -4.41
C ASP A 307 24.57 11.41 -4.41
N ASP A 308 25.23 12.26 -3.64
CA ASP A 308 26.68 12.25 -3.50
C ASP A 308 27.19 10.93 -2.92
N LEU A 309 26.57 10.40 -1.85
CA LEU A 309 26.91 9.10 -1.30
C LEU A 309 26.71 7.99 -2.35
N LEU A 310 25.59 8.00 -3.06
CA LEU A 310 25.32 7.01 -4.11
C LEU A 310 26.41 7.02 -5.18
N TYR A 311 26.72 8.19 -5.74
CA TYR A 311 27.68 8.29 -6.84
C TYR A 311 29.13 8.19 -6.39
N TYR A 312 29.46 8.57 -5.15
CA TYR A 312 30.80 8.37 -4.58
C TYR A 312 31.16 6.89 -4.51
N TYR A 313 30.25 6.06 -3.99
CA TYR A 313 30.45 4.62 -3.87
C TYR A 313 30.22 3.86 -5.17
N LYS A 314 29.32 4.32 -6.04
CA LYS A 314 29.03 3.64 -7.31
C LYS A 314 29.99 3.98 -8.44
N ASP A 315 30.35 5.26 -8.56
CA ASP A 315 31.06 5.81 -9.72
C ASP A 315 32.35 6.55 -9.36
N GLY A 316 32.60 6.83 -8.08
CA GLY A 316 33.74 7.58 -7.57
C GLY A 316 34.74 6.76 -6.77
N TYR A 317 35.29 7.35 -5.71
CA TYR A 317 36.40 6.80 -4.93
C TYR A 317 36.01 5.71 -3.91
N GLY A 318 34.73 5.34 -3.80
CA GLY A 318 34.34 4.33 -2.81
C GLY A 318 34.87 2.91 -3.08
N TYR A 319 35.16 2.58 -4.34
CA TYR A 319 35.83 1.34 -4.74
C TYR A 319 36.85 1.61 -5.83
N ASP A 320 38.04 1.02 -5.73
CA ASP A 320 39.12 1.25 -6.70
C ASP A 320 38.72 0.88 -8.13
N ILE A 321 37.96 -0.21 -8.28
CA ILE A 321 37.48 -0.67 -9.59
C ILE A 321 36.61 0.37 -10.31
N ASN A 322 35.96 1.31 -9.60
CA ASN A 322 35.16 2.36 -10.22
C ASN A 322 35.99 3.21 -11.19
N TRP A 323 37.13 3.72 -10.75
CA TRP A 323 37.96 4.61 -11.55
C TRP A 323 39.09 3.88 -12.28
N MET A 324 39.56 2.72 -11.80
CA MET A 324 40.62 1.94 -12.48
C MET A 324 40.26 1.54 -13.91
N GLN A 325 39.01 1.11 -14.13
CA GLN A 325 38.48 0.74 -15.45
C GLN A 325 38.42 1.92 -16.46
N ALA A 326 38.55 3.17 -16.00
CA ALA A 326 38.57 4.35 -16.87
C ALA A 326 39.97 4.62 -17.46
N CYS A 327 40.81 3.60 -17.63
CA CYS A 327 42.19 3.76 -18.08
C CYS A 327 42.30 4.04 -19.59
N ASN A 328 41.45 3.43 -20.43
CA ASN A 328 41.50 3.61 -21.88
C ASN A 328 41.37 5.08 -22.32
N PRO A 329 40.43 5.90 -21.79
CA PRO A 329 40.39 7.33 -22.08
C PRO A 329 41.69 8.09 -21.75
N VAL A 330 42.38 7.70 -20.67
CA VAL A 330 43.64 8.35 -20.27
C VAL A 330 44.75 7.99 -21.25
N VAL A 331 44.84 6.71 -21.62
CA VAL A 331 45.82 6.22 -22.60
C VAL A 331 45.61 6.89 -23.95
N ASP A 332 44.36 7.10 -24.35
CA ASP A 332 44.04 7.73 -25.63
C ASP A 332 44.49 9.20 -25.70
N VAL A 333 44.20 10.00 -24.67
CA VAL A 333 44.72 11.39 -24.54
C VAL A 333 46.23 11.42 -24.64
N ALA A 334 46.89 10.56 -23.86
CA ALA A 334 48.34 10.53 -23.77
C ALA A 334 48.98 10.11 -25.10
N THR A 335 48.44 9.09 -25.75
CA THR A 335 48.91 8.59 -27.05
C THR A 335 48.77 9.67 -28.12
N TYR A 336 47.63 10.37 -28.14
CA TYR A 336 47.38 11.45 -29.09
C TYR A 336 48.37 12.61 -28.90
N PHE A 337 48.51 13.15 -27.68
CA PHE A 337 49.45 14.24 -27.42
C PHE A 337 50.91 13.83 -27.66
N ASN A 338 51.31 12.63 -27.25
CA ASN A 338 52.65 12.12 -27.49
C ASN A 338 52.95 12.05 -29.00
N SER A 339 51.98 11.65 -29.83
CA SER A 339 52.16 11.63 -31.28
C SER A 339 52.46 13.01 -31.89
N ILE A 340 51.87 14.08 -31.34
CA ILE A 340 52.10 15.46 -31.77
C ILE A 340 53.49 15.93 -31.32
N VAL A 341 53.85 15.64 -30.07
CA VAL A 341 55.16 16.00 -29.51
C VAL A 341 56.30 15.32 -30.28
N LEU A 342 56.08 14.07 -30.74
CA LEU A 342 57.01 13.31 -31.59
C LEU A 342 57.03 13.76 -33.07
N GLY A 343 56.25 14.79 -33.43
CA GLY A 343 56.31 15.41 -34.75
C GLY A 343 55.48 14.73 -35.84
N ALA A 344 54.40 14.01 -35.48
CA ALA A 344 53.48 13.47 -36.47
C ALA A 344 52.89 14.58 -37.37
N THR A 345 52.93 14.36 -38.69
CA THR A 345 52.54 15.37 -39.70
C THR A 345 51.07 15.33 -40.11
N THR A 346 50.36 14.24 -39.82
CA THR A 346 48.93 14.06 -40.14
C THR A 346 48.15 13.61 -38.90
N LYS A 347 47.53 14.58 -38.20
CA LYS A 347 46.70 14.34 -37.02
C LYS A 347 45.51 15.31 -37.01
N PRO A 348 44.36 14.92 -36.44
CA PRO A 348 43.24 15.83 -36.26
C PRO A 348 43.66 16.97 -35.32
N TYR A 349 43.07 18.15 -35.48
CA TYR A 349 43.17 19.27 -34.54
C TYR A 349 42.32 19.06 -33.28
N GLY A 350 41.25 18.25 -33.38
CA GLY A 350 40.34 18.00 -32.28
C GLY A 350 39.76 16.58 -32.23
N ILE A 351 39.64 16.02 -31.02
CA ILE A 351 38.97 14.74 -30.76
C ILE A 351 37.83 14.94 -29.76
N PHE A 352 36.62 14.45 -30.07
CA PHE A 352 35.39 14.72 -29.34
C PHE A 352 34.60 13.45 -29.00
N TYR A 353 34.42 13.19 -27.70
CA TYR A 353 33.73 12.01 -27.18
C TYR A 353 32.44 12.38 -26.45
N PHE A 354 31.37 11.60 -26.61
CA PHE A 354 30.06 11.83 -25.97
C PHE A 354 29.57 10.55 -25.25
N SER A 355 29.61 10.56 -23.90
CA SER A 355 29.38 9.41 -23.00
C SER A 355 28.20 9.59 -22.02
N HIS A 356 28.24 8.98 -20.81
CA HIS A 356 27.23 9.05 -19.73
C HIS A 356 27.84 9.55 -18.40
N SER A 357 27.02 10.12 -17.50
CA SER A 357 27.49 10.80 -16.28
C SER A 357 28.30 9.89 -15.36
N GLY A 358 27.90 8.62 -15.27
CA GLY A 358 28.64 7.61 -14.50
C GLY A 358 30.00 7.25 -15.11
N ALA A 359 30.19 7.38 -16.43
CA ALA A 359 31.51 7.23 -17.04
C ALA A 359 32.39 8.46 -16.78
N MET A 360 31.78 9.64 -16.81
CA MET A 360 32.46 10.90 -16.51
C MET A 360 32.96 10.96 -15.06
N ALA A 361 32.14 10.55 -14.07
CA ALA A 361 32.60 10.46 -12.68
C ALA A 361 33.83 9.57 -12.53
N LYS A 362 33.80 8.38 -13.15
CA LYS A 362 34.91 7.43 -13.11
C LYS A 362 36.17 8.01 -13.73
N LEU A 363 36.03 8.75 -14.83
CA LEU A 363 37.15 9.42 -15.49
C LEU A 363 37.71 10.57 -14.65
N LEU A 364 36.86 11.46 -14.11
CA LEU A 364 37.29 12.52 -13.19
C LEU A 364 38.02 11.93 -11.98
N ALA A 365 37.49 10.84 -11.42
CA ALA A 365 38.09 10.13 -10.32
C ALA A 365 39.45 9.50 -10.69
N ARG A 366 39.58 8.94 -11.90
CA ARG A 366 40.83 8.38 -12.44
C ARG A 366 41.93 9.43 -12.57
N TRP A 367 41.56 10.68 -12.88
CA TRP A 367 42.47 11.82 -12.88
C TRP A 367 42.76 12.40 -11.49
N GLY A 368 42.22 11.82 -10.41
CA GLY A 368 42.45 12.30 -9.05
C GLY A 368 41.67 13.57 -8.67
N LEU A 369 40.66 13.96 -9.47
CA LEU A 369 39.91 15.19 -9.29
C LEU A 369 38.76 15.01 -8.30
N TYR A 370 38.43 16.09 -7.57
CA TYR A 370 37.33 16.14 -6.62
C TYR A 370 37.42 15.09 -5.48
N LYS A 371 38.62 14.61 -5.18
CA LYS A 371 38.85 13.67 -4.08
C LYS A 371 38.79 14.41 -2.73
N ASP A 372 37.86 14.02 -1.89
CA ASP A 372 37.78 14.51 -0.53
C ASP A 372 38.94 14.01 0.35
N VAL A 373 39.34 14.84 1.32
CA VAL A 373 40.33 14.45 2.35
C VAL A 373 39.78 13.31 3.21
N THR A 374 38.48 13.36 3.52
CA THR A 374 37.75 12.32 4.25
C THR A 374 36.60 11.83 3.40
N ALA A 375 36.47 10.51 3.26
CA ALA A 375 35.39 9.93 2.46
C ALA A 375 34.02 10.35 3.00
N PRO A 376 33.05 10.73 2.13
CA PRO A 376 31.67 10.96 2.55
C PRO A 376 31.06 9.68 3.10
N THR A 377 30.44 9.76 4.28
CA THR A 377 29.70 8.66 4.92
C THR A 377 28.34 9.17 5.41
N ALA A 378 27.46 8.25 5.81
CA ALA A 378 26.18 8.62 6.40
C ALA A 378 26.33 9.44 7.69
N SER A 379 27.42 9.25 8.43
CA SER A 379 27.62 9.82 9.76
C SER A 379 28.36 11.16 9.80
N ASN A 380 28.91 11.62 8.67
CA ASN A 380 29.76 12.82 8.65
C ASN A 380 29.20 14.00 7.85
N PHE A 381 27.92 13.96 7.43
CA PHE A 381 27.26 15.04 6.68
C PHE A 381 27.53 16.45 7.24
N ALA A 382 27.43 16.63 8.56
CA ALA A 382 27.65 17.91 9.23
C ALA A 382 29.06 18.50 9.01
N PHE A 383 30.06 17.65 8.74
CA PHE A 383 31.45 18.05 8.48
C PHE A 383 31.77 18.13 6.97
N MET A 384 30.81 17.80 6.10
CA MET A 384 30.99 17.70 4.64
C MET A 384 30.41 18.91 3.87
N SER A 385 30.26 20.07 4.53
CA SER A 385 29.75 21.30 3.91
C SER A 385 30.67 21.86 2.81
N GLY A 386 31.98 21.57 2.89
CA GLY A 386 33.01 21.99 1.92
C GLY A 386 33.55 20.87 1.04
N ARG A 387 32.83 19.75 0.94
CA ARG A 387 33.25 18.58 0.17
C ARG A 387 33.55 18.91 -1.29
N GLN A 388 34.57 18.26 -1.82
CA GLN A 388 34.96 18.33 -3.22
C GLN A 388 34.03 17.46 -4.09
N TRP A 389 33.60 16.31 -3.59
CA TRP A 389 32.63 15.45 -4.26
C TRP A 389 31.20 15.99 -4.10
N SER A 390 30.87 17.06 -4.82
CA SER A 390 29.52 17.63 -4.94
C SER A 390 29.00 17.42 -6.36
N THR A 391 28.06 16.49 -6.51
CA THR A 391 27.54 16.07 -7.82
C THR A 391 26.89 17.22 -8.60
N SER A 392 26.31 18.23 -7.95
CA SER A 392 25.78 19.43 -8.64
C SER A 392 26.86 20.25 -9.34
N ARG A 393 28.11 20.20 -8.85
CA ARG A 393 29.25 20.98 -9.37
C ARG A 393 30.08 20.20 -10.38
N MET A 394 30.26 18.89 -10.15
CA MET A 394 31.14 18.05 -10.97
C MET A 394 30.44 17.08 -11.93
N GLN A 395 29.14 16.81 -11.77
CA GLN A 395 28.39 15.82 -12.57
C GLN A 395 27.03 16.33 -13.08
N ASN A 396 26.93 17.62 -13.33
CA ASN A 396 25.76 18.28 -13.91
C ASN A 396 25.46 17.82 -15.36
N PHE A 397 24.28 18.17 -15.87
CA PHE A 397 24.00 18.05 -17.30
C PHE A 397 25.03 18.82 -18.11
N GLY A 398 25.40 18.29 -19.28
CA GLY A 398 26.38 18.91 -20.16
C GLY A 398 27.81 18.98 -19.64
N VAL A 399 28.14 18.30 -18.53
CA VAL A 399 29.50 18.24 -17.97
C VAL A 399 30.52 17.94 -19.07
N ASN A 400 31.60 18.73 -19.09
CA ASN A 400 32.66 18.63 -20.09
C ASN A 400 34.03 18.68 -19.43
N MET A 401 34.96 17.90 -19.99
CA MET A 401 36.37 17.91 -19.61
C MET A 401 37.17 18.05 -20.90
N VAL A 402 38.16 18.94 -20.91
CA VAL A 402 38.90 19.33 -22.12
C VAL A 402 40.38 19.47 -21.79
N PHE A 403 41.21 18.76 -22.54
CA PHE A 403 42.66 18.91 -22.51
C PHE A 403 43.11 19.73 -23.72
N VAL A 404 43.96 20.73 -23.49
CA VAL A 404 44.54 21.57 -24.52
C VAL A 404 46.05 21.45 -24.48
N LEU A 405 46.65 21.09 -25.62
CA LEU A 405 48.10 21.02 -25.80
C LEU A 405 48.61 22.29 -26.47
N PHE A 406 49.55 22.96 -25.80
CA PHE A 406 50.20 24.18 -26.28
C PHE A 406 51.61 23.87 -26.73
N ARG A 407 52.00 24.47 -27.86
CA ARG A 407 53.40 24.54 -28.29
C ARG A 407 53.97 25.89 -27.92
N CYS A 408 55.13 25.84 -27.29
CA CYS A 408 55.75 26.96 -26.60
C CYS A 408 56.90 27.51 -27.45
N GLU A 409 58.13 27.09 -27.13
CA GLU A 409 59.33 27.31 -27.94
C GLU A 409 59.62 26.07 -28.80
N LEU A 410 60.72 26.07 -29.59
CA LEU A 410 61.16 24.91 -30.37
C LEU A 410 61.21 23.64 -29.48
N ASN A 411 60.31 22.69 -29.75
CA ASN A 411 60.18 21.40 -29.06
C ASN A 411 59.75 21.44 -27.58
N SER A 412 59.12 22.52 -27.10
CA SER A 412 58.56 22.59 -25.74
C SER A 412 57.03 22.63 -25.74
N TYR A 413 56.41 21.79 -24.91
CA TYR A 413 54.96 21.62 -24.84
C TYR A 413 54.42 21.71 -23.42
N LYS A 414 53.19 22.20 -23.28
CA LYS A 414 52.44 22.26 -22.01
C LYS A 414 50.99 21.83 -22.19
N VAL A 415 50.39 21.29 -21.14
CA VAL A 415 49.01 20.81 -21.11
C VAL A 415 48.20 21.59 -20.09
N GLN A 416 47.00 22.04 -20.47
CA GLN A 416 46.00 22.55 -19.52
C GLN A 416 44.76 21.66 -19.56
N LEU A 417 44.15 21.50 -18.39
CA LEU A 417 42.89 20.79 -18.21
C LEU A 417 41.78 21.80 -17.87
N TYR A 418 40.64 21.66 -18.53
CA TYR A 418 39.43 22.40 -18.23
C TYR A 418 38.31 21.43 -17.85
N VAL A 419 37.68 21.62 -16.71
CA VAL A 419 36.45 20.89 -16.32
C VAL A 419 35.33 21.91 -16.16
N ASN A 420 34.19 21.65 -16.80
CA ASN A 420 33.09 22.60 -16.91
C ASN A 420 33.59 23.97 -17.37
N GLU A 421 34.37 23.97 -18.46
CA GLU A 421 34.97 25.16 -19.09
C GLU A 421 35.96 25.96 -18.21
N ARG A 422 36.30 25.50 -16.99
CA ARG A 422 37.17 26.18 -16.02
C ARG A 422 38.53 25.50 -15.91
N LEU A 423 39.61 26.29 -15.89
CA LEU A 423 40.96 25.78 -15.68
C LEU A 423 41.00 24.98 -14.37
N THR A 424 41.46 23.74 -14.46
CA THR A 424 41.45 22.78 -13.36
C THR A 424 42.84 22.19 -13.21
N HIS A 425 43.35 22.23 -11.99
CA HIS A 425 44.65 21.67 -11.65
C HIS A 425 44.69 20.15 -11.90
N ILE A 426 45.74 19.66 -12.57
CA ILE A 426 45.99 18.22 -12.74
C ILE A 426 46.83 17.74 -11.55
N PRO A 427 46.32 16.84 -10.70
CA PRO A 427 47.09 16.30 -9.57
C PRO A 427 48.43 15.71 -10.01
N GLY A 428 49.52 16.19 -9.39
CA GLY A 428 50.88 15.78 -9.71
C GLY A 428 51.67 16.79 -10.56
N CYS A 429 51.01 17.80 -11.14
CA CYS A 429 51.70 18.90 -11.82
C CYS A 429 52.07 20.02 -10.83
N ALA A 430 53.16 20.75 -11.08
CA ALA A 430 53.59 21.83 -10.17
C ALA A 430 52.69 23.08 -10.24
N THR A 431 52.03 23.31 -11.37
CA THR A 431 51.12 24.45 -11.60
C THR A 431 49.91 24.02 -12.42
N ASP A 432 48.90 24.88 -12.54
CA ASP A 432 47.70 24.61 -13.36
C ASP A 432 47.99 24.46 -14.86
N THR A 433 49.20 24.86 -15.29
CA THR A 433 49.70 24.63 -16.64
C THR A 433 50.82 23.60 -16.58
N CYS A 434 50.47 22.34 -16.79
CA CYS A 434 51.37 21.21 -16.62
C CYS A 434 52.44 21.17 -17.72
N LEU A 435 53.71 20.94 -17.35
CA LEU A 435 54.74 20.63 -18.35
C LEU A 435 54.40 19.30 -19.01
N PHE A 436 54.66 19.16 -20.31
CA PHE A 436 54.38 17.89 -20.99
C PHE A 436 55.15 16.71 -20.37
N SER A 437 56.37 16.94 -19.85
CA SER A 437 57.14 15.93 -19.12
C SER A 437 56.48 15.49 -17.81
N GLU A 438 55.86 16.41 -17.07
CA GLU A 438 55.10 16.11 -15.86
C GLU A 438 53.82 15.35 -16.21
N PHE A 439 53.09 15.82 -17.21
CA PHE A 439 51.89 15.15 -17.73
C PHE A 439 52.21 13.71 -18.17
N ALA A 440 53.29 13.52 -18.93
CA ALA A 440 53.78 12.21 -19.35
C ALA A 440 54.12 11.33 -18.14
N ALA A 441 54.80 11.86 -17.12
CA ALA A 441 55.13 11.11 -15.91
C ALA A 441 53.89 10.67 -15.11
N ILE A 442 52.80 11.46 -15.12
CA ILE A 442 51.53 11.12 -14.46
C ILE A 442 50.81 9.98 -15.18
N VAL A 443 50.77 10.02 -16.52
CA VAL A 443 50.03 9.03 -17.32
C VAL A 443 50.84 7.77 -17.63
N GLN A 444 52.17 7.82 -17.55
CA GLN A 444 53.04 6.68 -17.89
C GLN A 444 52.72 5.41 -17.08
N PRO A 445 52.56 5.45 -15.74
CA PRO A 445 52.17 4.26 -14.98
C PRO A 445 50.80 3.72 -15.38
N ILE A 446 49.89 4.60 -15.80
CA ILE A 446 48.56 4.23 -16.29
C ILE A 446 48.68 3.52 -17.64
N ILE A 447 49.51 4.02 -18.56
CA ILE A 447 49.76 3.40 -19.86
C ILE A 447 50.34 1.99 -19.68
N GLU A 448 51.30 1.83 -18.78
CA GLU A 448 51.98 0.55 -18.55
C GLU A 448 51.07 -0.52 -17.91
N THR A 449 50.04 -0.09 -17.19
CA THR A 449 49.14 -0.99 -16.44
C THR A 449 47.71 -1.03 -16.97
N CYS A 450 47.40 -0.30 -18.04
CA CYS A 450 46.07 -0.27 -18.61
C CYS A 450 45.82 -1.52 -19.45
N ASP A 451 45.34 -2.55 -18.76
CA ASP A 451 44.73 -3.73 -19.35
C ASP A 451 43.29 -3.81 -18.82
N LEU A 452 42.34 -3.37 -19.64
CA LEU A 452 40.94 -3.32 -19.22
C LEU A 452 40.41 -4.72 -18.89
N ASP A 453 40.83 -5.75 -19.63
CA ASP A 453 40.39 -7.11 -19.40
C ASP A 453 40.95 -7.62 -18.06
N ALA A 454 42.25 -7.46 -17.81
CA ALA A 454 42.85 -7.86 -16.53
C ALA A 454 42.31 -7.05 -15.33
N ILE A 455 42.03 -5.75 -15.49
CA ILE A 455 41.40 -4.90 -14.47
C ILE A 455 39.99 -5.41 -14.15
N CYS A 456 39.26 -5.89 -15.17
CA CYS A 456 37.87 -6.30 -15.09
C CYS A 456 37.64 -7.82 -14.96
N GLU A 457 38.71 -8.60 -14.88
CA GLU A 457 38.70 -10.03 -14.58
C GLU A 457 38.80 -10.30 -13.07
N ASN A 458 38.05 -11.28 -12.59
CA ASN A 458 38.21 -11.82 -11.24
C ASN A 458 39.38 -12.83 -11.24
N PRO A 459 40.35 -12.73 -10.31
CA PRO A 459 41.50 -13.66 -10.32
C PRO A 459 41.03 -15.13 -10.24
N PRO A 460 41.68 -16.05 -10.98
CA PRO A 460 41.24 -17.44 -11.09
C PRO A 460 41.18 -18.18 -9.74
N ALA A 461 42.00 -17.77 -8.76
CA ALA A 461 41.92 -18.25 -7.38
C ALA A 461 40.59 -17.87 -6.70
N TYR A 462 40.05 -16.68 -6.97
CA TYR A 462 38.78 -16.21 -6.43
C TYR A 462 37.58 -16.93 -7.06
N ARG A 463 37.67 -17.27 -8.36
CA ARG A 463 36.63 -18.06 -9.07
C ARG A 463 36.52 -19.48 -8.49
N ASN A 464 37.64 -20.14 -8.24
CA ASN A 464 37.64 -21.52 -7.72
C ASN A 464 37.36 -21.58 -6.22
N GLN A 465 37.86 -20.61 -5.44
CA GLN A 465 37.64 -20.55 -4.00
C GLN A 465 36.22 -20.06 -3.65
N GLN A 466 35.62 -19.16 -4.44
CA GLN A 466 34.19 -18.84 -4.31
C GLN A 466 33.30 -19.97 -4.81
N ILE A 467 33.66 -20.74 -5.85
CA ILE A 467 32.83 -21.90 -6.25
C ILE A 467 32.88 -22.99 -5.18
N LEU A 468 34.02 -23.25 -4.55
CA LEU A 468 34.12 -24.21 -3.44
C LEU A 468 33.48 -23.70 -2.14
N LEU A 469 33.63 -22.42 -1.78
CA LEU A 469 32.93 -21.82 -0.64
C LEU A 469 31.44 -21.63 -0.91
N ARG A 470 31.01 -21.36 -2.15
CA ARG A 470 29.60 -21.32 -2.54
C ARG A 470 29.04 -22.72 -2.69
N ILE A 471 29.77 -23.74 -3.11
CA ILE A 471 29.26 -25.12 -3.07
C ILE A 471 29.19 -25.57 -1.61
N MET A 472 30.19 -25.31 -0.76
CA MET A 472 30.10 -25.66 0.66
C MET A 472 29.08 -24.81 1.42
N ALA A 473 28.97 -23.51 1.13
CA ALA A 473 28.00 -22.61 1.75
C ALA A 473 26.62 -22.71 1.11
N TYR A 474 26.44 -23.02 -0.17
CA TYR A 474 25.14 -23.37 -0.75
C TYR A 474 24.78 -24.80 -0.43
N SER A 475 25.70 -25.73 -0.23
CA SER A 475 25.36 -27.06 0.29
C SER A 475 25.03 -26.97 1.77
N PHE A 476 25.75 -26.17 2.57
CA PHE A 476 25.41 -25.92 3.98
C PHE A 476 24.19 -25.04 4.13
N LEU A 477 24.02 -23.98 3.33
CA LEU A 477 22.83 -23.13 3.28
C LEU A 477 21.68 -23.83 2.58
N LEU A 478 21.88 -24.76 1.64
CA LEU A 478 20.81 -25.64 1.16
C LEU A 478 20.53 -26.71 2.20
N LEU A 479 21.48 -27.20 2.98
CA LEU A 479 21.22 -28.14 4.08
C LEU A 479 20.57 -27.42 5.27
N VAL A 480 20.87 -26.15 5.50
CA VAL A 480 20.32 -25.24 6.53
C VAL A 480 19.02 -24.60 6.05
N ILE A 481 18.84 -24.28 4.77
CA ILE A 481 17.55 -23.85 4.19
C ILE A 481 16.68 -25.06 3.96
N THR A 482 17.17 -26.23 3.55
CA THR A 482 16.32 -27.44 3.52
C THR A 482 16.06 -27.92 4.93
N SER A 483 16.98 -27.85 5.90
CA SER A 483 16.61 -28.15 7.29
C SER A 483 15.77 -27.04 7.94
N LEU A 484 15.97 -25.75 7.68
CA LEU A 484 15.09 -24.67 8.17
C LEU A 484 13.77 -24.59 7.40
N ALA A 485 13.72 -24.95 6.12
CA ALA A 485 12.48 -25.09 5.35
C ALA A 485 11.78 -26.39 5.70
N VAL A 486 12.48 -27.47 6.03
CA VAL A 486 11.91 -28.68 6.65
C VAL A 486 11.45 -28.36 8.07
N ILE A 487 12.16 -27.56 8.86
CA ILE A 487 11.75 -27.13 10.21
C ILE A 487 10.57 -26.13 10.13
N GLN A 488 10.52 -25.22 9.14
CA GLN A 488 9.37 -24.33 8.90
C GLN A 488 8.19 -25.04 8.22
N SER A 489 8.42 -26.14 7.48
CA SER A 489 7.34 -26.99 6.95
C SER A 489 6.94 -28.12 7.92
N VAL A 490 7.51 -28.15 9.13
CA VAL A 490 7.19 -29.12 10.20
C VAL A 490 6.78 -28.41 11.50
N ILE A 491 6.19 -27.21 11.41
CA ILE A 491 5.38 -26.70 12.54
C ILE A 491 3.93 -27.07 12.27
N ALA A 492 3.60 -28.32 12.57
CA ALA A 492 2.22 -28.79 12.62
C ALA A 492 1.63 -28.42 13.99
N TYR A 493 0.74 -27.43 14.03
CA TYR A 493 -0.02 -27.11 15.22
C TYR A 493 -1.15 -28.12 15.43
N ASN A 494 -1.57 -28.30 16.67
CA ASN A 494 -2.75 -29.05 17.04
C ASN A 494 -3.93 -28.10 17.28
N ILE A 495 -4.89 -28.07 16.36
CA ILE A 495 -5.98 -27.10 16.37
C ILE A 495 -7.29 -27.81 16.71
N LEU A 496 -8.00 -27.31 17.71
CA LEU A 496 -9.32 -27.79 18.10
C LEU A 496 -10.40 -26.89 17.50
N VAL A 497 -11.20 -27.42 16.56
CA VAL A 497 -12.30 -26.70 15.93
C VAL A 497 -13.62 -27.21 16.50
N LEU A 498 -14.41 -26.30 17.09
CA LEU A 498 -15.63 -26.59 17.84
C LEU A 498 -16.85 -26.00 17.13
N SER A 499 -17.69 -26.88 16.60
CA SER A 499 -19.02 -26.60 16.05
C SER A 499 -20.03 -27.68 16.49
N PRO A 500 -20.20 -27.92 17.81
CA PRO A 500 -21.10 -28.96 18.31
C PRO A 500 -22.57 -28.71 17.93
N ILE A 501 -23.01 -27.45 17.94
CA ILE A 501 -24.31 -27.02 17.43
C ILE A 501 -24.08 -26.47 16.05
N THR A 502 -24.64 -27.13 15.04
CA THR A 502 -24.29 -26.85 13.65
C THR A 502 -25.43 -27.13 12.71
N THR A 503 -25.41 -26.46 11.58
CA THR A 503 -26.35 -26.64 10.48
C THR A 503 -25.56 -26.90 9.21
N PRO A 504 -26.17 -27.46 8.14
CA PRO A 504 -25.45 -27.65 6.89
C PRO A 504 -24.83 -26.35 6.35
N SER A 505 -25.48 -25.19 6.55
CA SER A 505 -24.95 -23.90 6.10
C SER A 505 -23.73 -23.44 6.90
N HIS A 506 -23.67 -23.73 8.20
CA HIS A 506 -22.53 -23.39 9.05
C HIS A 506 -21.37 -24.37 8.83
N THR A 507 -21.67 -25.67 8.80
CA THR A 507 -20.69 -26.73 8.53
C THR A 507 -20.03 -26.56 7.16
N ASN A 508 -20.77 -26.19 6.12
CA ASN A 508 -20.21 -26.03 4.77
C ASN A 508 -19.19 -24.88 4.67
N ILE A 509 -19.20 -23.90 5.57
CA ILE A 509 -18.20 -22.82 5.60
C ILE A 509 -16.94 -23.28 6.35
N LEU A 510 -17.12 -23.99 7.48
CA LEU A 510 -16.00 -24.44 8.32
C LEU A 510 -15.26 -25.64 7.73
N LYS A 511 -15.95 -26.51 6.99
CA LYS A 511 -15.36 -27.72 6.38
C LYS A 511 -14.15 -27.40 5.48
N PRO A 512 -14.22 -26.45 4.53
CA PRO A 512 -13.06 -26.05 3.74
C PRO A 512 -11.88 -25.59 4.59
N LEU A 513 -12.13 -24.81 5.65
CA LEU A 513 -11.07 -24.33 6.56
C LEU A 513 -10.42 -25.50 7.31
N VAL A 514 -11.23 -26.41 7.87
CA VAL A 514 -10.74 -27.62 8.56
C VAL A 514 -9.89 -28.49 7.64
N MET A 515 -10.33 -28.67 6.38
CA MET A 515 -9.57 -29.44 5.39
C MET A 515 -8.28 -28.73 4.99
N ALA A 516 -8.30 -27.42 4.76
CA ALA A 516 -7.10 -26.67 4.39
C ALA A 516 -6.05 -26.68 5.52
N LEU A 517 -6.49 -26.53 6.78
CA LEU A 517 -5.59 -26.66 7.93
C LEU A 517 -4.95 -28.05 8.02
N ALA A 518 -5.72 -29.12 7.78
CA ALA A 518 -5.23 -30.49 7.88
C ALA A 518 -4.38 -30.93 6.67
N ASP A 519 -4.91 -30.77 5.45
CA ASP A 519 -4.34 -31.34 4.22
C ASP A 519 -3.38 -30.37 3.50
N GLU A 520 -3.66 -29.06 3.50
CA GLU A 520 -2.81 -28.08 2.80
C GLU A 520 -1.67 -27.57 3.70
N ARG A 521 -1.93 -27.41 5.00
CA ARG A 521 -0.97 -26.89 6.00
C ARG A 521 -0.36 -27.95 6.92
N GLY A 522 -0.84 -29.19 6.85
CA GLY A 522 -0.29 -30.31 7.62
C GLY A 522 -0.51 -30.21 9.13
N HIS A 523 -1.43 -29.37 9.60
CA HIS A 523 -1.77 -29.27 11.02
C HIS A 523 -2.59 -30.47 11.48
N SER A 524 -2.43 -30.85 12.74
CA SER A 524 -3.28 -31.87 13.38
C SER A 524 -4.59 -31.20 13.83
N VAL A 525 -5.69 -31.52 13.16
CA VAL A 525 -6.98 -30.86 13.42
C VAL A 525 -7.93 -31.83 14.09
N THR A 526 -8.43 -31.48 15.28
CA THR A 526 -9.59 -32.15 15.87
C THR A 526 -10.83 -31.32 15.60
N TYR A 527 -11.80 -31.87 14.88
CA TYR A 527 -13.06 -31.20 14.56
C TYR A 527 -14.22 -31.88 15.29
N TRP A 528 -14.81 -31.18 16.26
CA TRP A 528 -16.01 -31.64 16.94
C TRP A 528 -17.25 -31.01 16.30
N ASN A 529 -18.09 -31.84 15.69
CA ASN A 529 -19.27 -31.40 14.96
C ASN A 529 -20.48 -32.33 15.20
N GLY A 530 -21.67 -31.74 15.24
CA GLY A 530 -22.92 -32.48 15.41
C GLY A 530 -23.40 -33.23 14.16
N LEU A 531 -23.09 -32.77 12.95
CA LEU A 531 -23.45 -33.43 11.70
C LEU A 531 -22.43 -34.50 11.30
N LYS A 532 -22.94 -35.59 10.73
CA LYS A 532 -22.08 -36.64 10.19
C LYS A 532 -21.29 -36.07 9.00
N PRO A 533 -19.95 -36.19 9.00
CA PRO A 533 -19.16 -35.78 7.85
C PRO A 533 -19.56 -36.61 6.61
N PRO A 534 -19.65 -36.00 5.41
CA PRO A 534 -19.83 -36.75 4.16
C PRO A 534 -18.73 -37.80 3.99
N SER A 535 -18.98 -38.90 3.27
CA SER A 535 -17.95 -39.92 2.99
C SER A 535 -16.69 -39.37 2.30
N THR A 536 -16.83 -38.22 1.62
CA THR A 536 -15.74 -37.47 0.97
C THR A 536 -14.98 -36.53 1.90
N PHE A 537 -15.36 -36.43 3.17
CA PHE A 537 -14.68 -35.64 4.19
C PHE A 537 -13.68 -36.51 4.96
N ASN A 538 -12.74 -37.07 4.21
CA ASN A 538 -11.59 -37.79 4.76
C ASN A 538 -10.34 -37.01 4.38
N SER A 539 -9.53 -36.67 5.38
CA SER A 539 -8.21 -36.07 5.16
C SER A 539 -7.34 -37.06 4.40
N THR A 540 -6.64 -36.55 3.40
CA THR A 540 -5.67 -37.35 2.62
C THR A 540 -4.39 -37.64 3.41
N THR A 541 -4.15 -36.89 4.50
CA THR A 541 -2.91 -36.89 5.28
C THR A 541 -3.03 -37.58 6.66
N ASN A 542 -4.19 -38.15 7.00
CA ASN A 542 -4.52 -38.70 8.34
C ASN A 542 -4.42 -37.70 9.51
N ASN A 543 -4.28 -36.40 9.24
CA ASN A 543 -4.12 -35.35 10.25
C ASN A 543 -5.45 -34.79 10.78
N LEU A 544 -6.59 -35.32 10.34
CA LEU A 544 -7.92 -34.89 10.75
C LEU A 544 -8.59 -35.95 11.65
N ARG A 545 -8.89 -35.57 12.88
CA ARG A 545 -9.71 -36.34 13.82
C ARG A 545 -11.10 -35.72 13.91
N VAL A 546 -12.12 -36.39 13.37
CA VAL A 546 -13.51 -35.94 13.49
C VAL A 546 -14.17 -36.60 14.69
N LEU A 547 -14.68 -35.78 15.62
CA LEU A 547 -15.51 -36.21 16.73
C LEU A 547 -16.96 -35.91 16.38
N HIS A 548 -17.77 -36.96 16.25
CA HIS A 548 -19.17 -36.85 15.86
C HIS A 548 -20.07 -37.18 17.05
N SER A 549 -21.02 -36.28 17.32
CA SER A 549 -21.97 -36.40 18.42
C SER A 549 -23.40 -36.52 17.89
N PRO A 550 -23.92 -37.73 17.67
CA PRO A 550 -25.20 -37.97 17.00
C PRO A 550 -26.40 -37.34 17.72
N ASN A 551 -26.36 -37.22 19.05
CA ASN A 551 -27.43 -36.59 19.82
C ASN A 551 -27.53 -35.09 19.53
N LEU A 552 -26.39 -34.44 19.25
CA LEU A 552 -26.38 -33.04 18.82
C LEU A 552 -26.94 -32.89 17.41
N ALA A 553 -26.76 -33.89 16.53
CA ALA A 553 -27.37 -33.92 15.19
C ALA A 553 -28.91 -33.83 15.23
N VAL A 554 -29.53 -34.50 16.20
CA VAL A 554 -31.00 -34.51 16.36
C VAL A 554 -31.52 -33.15 16.81
N ILE A 555 -30.82 -32.52 17.74
CA ILE A 555 -31.13 -31.18 18.23
C ILE A 555 -30.94 -30.14 17.12
N ASN A 556 -29.95 -30.38 16.26
CA ASN A 556 -29.67 -29.58 15.08
C ASN A 556 -30.62 -29.86 13.91
N SER A 557 -31.48 -30.89 13.94
CA SER A 557 -32.46 -31.14 12.86
C SER A 557 -33.84 -30.58 13.17
N ASP A 558 -34.16 -30.36 14.45
CA ASP A 558 -35.36 -29.66 14.90
C ASP A 558 -35.09 -28.18 15.17
N HIS A 559 -35.09 -27.38 14.11
CA HIS A 559 -34.80 -25.94 14.22
C HIS A 559 -35.96 -25.13 14.82
N GLN A 560 -37.18 -25.69 14.89
CA GLN A 560 -38.41 -24.99 15.28
C GLN A 560 -38.55 -23.61 14.61
N ILE A 561 -38.11 -23.51 13.35
CA ILE A 561 -38.21 -22.31 12.51
C ILE A 561 -39.05 -22.72 11.30
N GLY A 562 -40.20 -22.08 11.13
CA GLY A 562 -41.10 -22.28 10.01
C GLY A 562 -41.29 -21.01 9.19
N PHE A 563 -41.98 -21.15 8.05
CA PHE A 563 -42.27 -20.06 7.12
C PHE A 563 -42.96 -18.84 7.77
N ASN A 564 -43.75 -19.06 8.84
CA ASN A 564 -44.49 -18.01 9.53
C ASN A 564 -43.65 -17.18 10.51
N ASP A 565 -42.42 -17.60 10.84
CA ASP A 565 -41.55 -16.83 11.74
C ASP A 565 -41.09 -15.50 11.13
N ARG A 566 -41.25 -15.32 9.80
CA ARG A 566 -41.06 -14.04 9.12
C ARG A 566 -41.90 -12.90 9.71
N ASN A 567 -43.05 -13.23 10.28
CA ASN A 567 -43.97 -12.26 10.87
C ASN A 567 -43.57 -11.83 12.29
N SER A 568 -42.48 -12.36 12.84
CA SER A 568 -42.13 -12.16 14.26
C SER A 568 -40.62 -12.26 14.51
N ALA A 569 -39.83 -11.41 13.84
CA ALA A 569 -38.36 -11.39 13.99
C ALA A 569 -37.87 -11.32 15.46
N PHE A 570 -38.58 -10.57 16.32
CA PHE A 570 -38.25 -10.47 17.74
C PHE A 570 -38.53 -11.76 18.54
N ARG A 571 -39.50 -12.58 18.14
CA ARG A 571 -39.82 -13.84 18.83
C ARG A 571 -38.62 -14.79 18.80
N LEU A 572 -38.01 -14.98 17.62
CA LEU A 572 -36.82 -15.80 17.46
C LEU A 572 -35.68 -15.35 18.38
N PHE A 573 -35.54 -14.04 18.58
CA PHE A 573 -34.56 -13.46 19.49
C PHE A 573 -34.87 -13.76 20.97
N PHE A 574 -36.12 -13.57 21.40
CA PHE A 574 -36.53 -13.85 22.78
C PHE A 574 -36.50 -15.34 23.15
N ASP A 575 -36.54 -16.24 22.16
CA ASP A 575 -36.42 -17.69 22.33
C ASP A 575 -34.97 -18.17 22.50
N ILE A 576 -33.96 -17.33 22.23
CA ILE A 576 -32.52 -17.68 22.35
C ILE A 576 -32.18 -18.34 23.71
N PRO A 577 -32.59 -17.82 24.88
CA PRO A 577 -32.24 -18.41 26.18
C PRO A 577 -32.82 -19.82 26.35
N LYS A 578 -34.03 -20.06 25.85
CA LYS A 578 -34.66 -21.39 25.84
C LYS A 578 -33.86 -22.34 24.96
N ARG A 579 -33.43 -21.90 23.78
CA ARG A 579 -32.59 -22.68 22.85
C ARG A 579 -31.22 -22.97 23.48
N MET A 580 -30.55 -21.98 24.05
CA MET A 580 -29.29 -22.15 24.76
C MET A 580 -29.39 -23.14 25.91
N LYS A 581 -30.50 -23.15 26.65
CA LYS A 581 -30.72 -24.18 27.68
C LYS A 581 -30.71 -25.59 27.09
N ILE A 582 -31.44 -25.82 25.99
CA ILE A 582 -31.52 -27.12 25.32
C ILE A 582 -30.14 -27.51 24.78
N TYR A 583 -29.51 -26.60 24.05
CA TYR A 583 -28.22 -26.79 23.41
C TYR A 583 -27.10 -27.07 24.42
N CYS A 584 -26.96 -26.23 25.46
CA CYS A 584 -25.94 -26.44 26.48
C CYS A 584 -26.17 -27.71 27.30
N THR A 585 -27.42 -28.06 27.62
CA THR A 585 -27.70 -29.32 28.32
C THR A 585 -27.18 -30.51 27.52
N ALA A 586 -27.43 -30.50 26.21
CA ALA A 586 -26.96 -31.57 25.35
C ALA A 586 -25.44 -31.59 25.17
N VAL A 587 -24.80 -30.42 25.00
CA VAL A 587 -23.33 -30.29 24.95
C VAL A 587 -22.71 -30.84 26.23
N TYR A 588 -23.21 -30.44 27.40
CA TYR A 588 -22.66 -30.86 28.69
C TYR A 588 -22.92 -32.32 29.06
N GLN A 589 -23.92 -32.95 28.46
CA GLN A 589 -24.18 -34.39 28.60
C GLN A 589 -23.42 -35.24 27.56
N ASP A 590 -22.81 -34.59 26.57
CA ASP A 590 -22.17 -35.31 25.48
C ASP A 590 -20.86 -35.97 25.95
N PRO A 591 -20.64 -37.26 25.67
CA PRO A 591 -19.40 -37.94 26.03
C PRO A 591 -18.15 -37.26 25.47
N VAL A 592 -18.24 -36.63 24.28
CA VAL A 592 -17.12 -35.91 23.67
C VAL A 592 -16.73 -34.68 24.50
N PHE A 593 -17.70 -33.96 25.06
CA PHE A 593 -17.44 -32.82 25.95
C PHE A 593 -16.62 -33.27 27.17
N HIS A 594 -17.07 -34.31 27.85
CA HIS A 594 -16.36 -34.86 29.01
C HIS A 594 -14.97 -35.42 28.64
N GLN A 595 -14.84 -36.00 27.45
CA GLN A 595 -13.54 -36.43 26.92
C GLN A 595 -12.58 -35.24 26.76
N LEU A 596 -13.05 -34.11 26.23
CA LEU A 596 -12.23 -32.91 26.01
C LEU A 596 -11.95 -32.14 27.31
N MET A 597 -12.85 -32.17 28.29
CA MET A 597 -12.68 -31.57 29.62
C MET A 597 -11.63 -32.27 30.49
N ASN A 598 -11.20 -33.50 30.14
CA ASN A 598 -10.26 -34.25 30.95
C ASN A 598 -8.84 -33.67 30.83
N ASN A 599 -8.24 -33.29 31.96
CA ASN A 599 -6.97 -32.55 32.07
C ASN A 599 -5.76 -33.20 31.37
N THR A 600 -5.80 -34.49 31.05
CA THR A 600 -4.78 -35.17 30.22
C THR A 600 -4.72 -34.66 28.78
N MET A 601 -5.69 -33.87 28.33
CA MET A 601 -5.75 -33.30 26.99
C MET A 601 -5.05 -31.93 26.86
N ARG A 602 -4.64 -31.30 27.97
CA ARG A 602 -3.99 -29.97 27.99
C ARG A 602 -2.67 -29.94 27.21
N GLU A 603 -1.97 -31.05 27.11
CA GLU A 603 -0.71 -31.17 26.35
C GLU A 603 -0.91 -31.41 24.84
N ARG A 604 -2.14 -31.37 24.32
CA ARG A 604 -2.45 -31.77 22.93
C ARG A 604 -2.91 -30.67 21.99
N TYR A 605 -3.29 -29.49 22.44
CA TYR A 605 -3.85 -28.44 21.57
C TYR A 605 -3.17 -27.10 21.78
N ASP A 606 -3.03 -26.31 20.71
CA ASP A 606 -2.38 -25.00 20.70
C ASP A 606 -3.39 -23.85 20.59
N LEU A 607 -4.58 -24.11 20.01
CA LEU A 607 -5.62 -23.10 19.77
C LEU A 607 -7.00 -23.74 19.65
N ILE A 608 -8.02 -23.00 20.06
CA ILE A 608 -9.42 -23.35 19.83
C ILE A 608 -10.06 -22.40 18.81
N VAL A 609 -10.75 -22.93 17.82
CA VAL A 609 -11.65 -22.17 16.93
C VAL A 609 -13.08 -22.53 17.29
N ILE A 610 -13.87 -21.56 17.76
CA ILE A 610 -15.25 -21.76 18.19
C ILE A 610 -16.17 -21.06 17.20
N GLU A 611 -17.18 -21.76 16.71
CA GLU A 611 -18.24 -21.10 15.93
C GLU A 611 -18.97 -20.04 16.79
N GLY A 612 -19.08 -18.80 16.31
CA GLY A 612 -19.42 -17.64 17.14
C GLY A 612 -20.87 -17.52 17.62
N VAL A 613 -21.73 -18.50 17.32
CA VAL A 613 -23.18 -18.38 17.49
C VAL A 613 -23.75 -19.67 18.04
N PHE A 614 -24.52 -19.57 19.13
CA PHE A 614 -25.11 -20.68 19.88
C PHE A 614 -24.13 -21.67 20.52
N ASN A 615 -22.81 -21.53 20.33
CA ASN A 615 -21.79 -22.44 20.84
C ASN A 615 -21.08 -21.91 22.10
N GLU A 616 -21.67 -20.96 22.82
CA GLU A 616 -21.12 -20.40 24.07
C GLU A 616 -20.92 -21.46 25.17
N CYS A 617 -21.69 -22.56 25.12
CA CYS A 617 -21.51 -23.71 26.02
C CYS A 617 -20.10 -24.33 25.91
N SER A 618 -19.44 -24.19 24.76
CA SER A 618 -18.09 -24.71 24.52
C SER A 618 -17.00 -23.85 25.17
N LEU A 619 -17.31 -22.65 25.68
CA LEU A 619 -16.30 -21.76 26.29
C LEU A 619 -15.62 -22.39 27.52
N LEU A 620 -16.32 -23.24 28.28
CA LEU A 620 -15.71 -23.97 29.40
C LEU A 620 -14.49 -24.79 28.98
N LEU A 621 -14.42 -25.26 27.73
CA LEU A 621 -13.26 -25.97 27.21
C LEU A 621 -12.04 -25.05 27.05
N ALA A 622 -12.23 -23.76 26.74
CA ALA A 622 -11.13 -22.80 26.66
C ALA A 622 -10.45 -22.61 28.01
N GLN A 623 -11.24 -22.57 29.10
CA GLN A 623 -10.69 -22.53 30.45
C GLN A 623 -10.09 -23.87 30.89
N ALA A 624 -10.77 -24.99 30.62
CA ALA A 624 -10.30 -26.32 31.03
C ALA A 624 -8.97 -26.68 30.35
N LEU A 625 -8.80 -26.30 29.09
CA LEU A 625 -7.57 -26.48 28.33
C LEU A 625 -6.58 -25.32 28.55
N ASP A 626 -7.02 -24.19 29.11
CA ASP A 626 -6.26 -22.95 29.30
C ASP A 626 -5.65 -22.42 27.98
N LEU A 627 -6.47 -22.39 26.92
CA LEU A 627 -6.05 -22.01 25.58
C LEU A 627 -6.76 -20.75 25.07
N PRO A 628 -6.07 -19.90 24.28
CA PRO A 628 -6.73 -18.84 23.56
C PRO A 628 -7.72 -19.42 22.55
N PHE A 629 -8.75 -18.64 22.21
CA PHE A 629 -9.69 -19.03 21.16
C PHE A 629 -10.01 -17.90 20.19
N ILE A 630 -10.41 -18.32 18.99
CA ILE A 630 -10.92 -17.46 17.91
C ILE A 630 -12.40 -17.75 17.73
N TYR A 631 -13.22 -16.70 17.66
CA TYR A 631 -14.58 -16.84 17.17
C TYR A 631 -14.60 -16.87 15.64
N PHE A 632 -15.21 -17.89 15.05
CA PHE A 632 -15.52 -17.93 13.62
C PHE A 632 -17.02 -17.69 13.41
N ASN A 633 -17.37 -16.52 12.89
CA ASN A 633 -18.76 -16.11 12.67
C ASN A 633 -19.18 -16.36 11.22
N CYS A 634 -20.20 -17.19 11.02
CA CYS A 634 -20.67 -17.64 9.71
C CYS A 634 -21.53 -16.62 8.95
N PHE A 635 -22.04 -15.58 9.62
CA PHE A 635 -22.89 -14.53 9.01
C PHE A 635 -22.38 -13.11 9.31
N LEU A 636 -23.23 -12.08 9.13
CA LEU A 636 -22.90 -10.70 9.50
C LEU A 636 -22.70 -10.61 11.04
N PRO A 637 -21.62 -10.01 11.56
CA PRO A 637 -21.34 -10.06 13.00
C PRO A 637 -22.45 -9.37 13.80
N PRO A 638 -23.09 -10.09 14.73
CA PRO A 638 -24.09 -9.49 15.60
C PRO A 638 -23.43 -8.54 16.62
N PRO A 639 -24.19 -7.57 17.17
CA PRO A 639 -23.65 -6.57 18.08
C PRO A 639 -22.89 -7.12 19.29
N TRP A 640 -23.30 -8.28 19.84
CA TRP A 640 -22.61 -8.87 21.01
C TRP A 640 -21.21 -9.39 20.68
N LEU A 641 -20.96 -9.92 19.47
CA LEU A 641 -19.61 -10.34 19.06
C LEU A 641 -18.70 -9.13 18.81
N LEU A 642 -19.24 -8.05 18.24
CA LEU A 642 -18.50 -6.79 18.12
C LEU A 642 -18.17 -6.19 19.49
N ASP A 643 -19.10 -6.25 20.46
CA ASP A 643 -18.86 -5.82 21.83
C ASP A 643 -17.77 -6.66 22.53
N ALA A 644 -17.82 -7.99 22.35
CA ALA A 644 -16.89 -8.94 22.96
C ALA A 644 -15.43 -8.68 22.55
N ILE A 645 -15.19 -8.34 21.27
CA ILE A 645 -13.86 -7.99 20.75
C ILE A 645 -13.49 -6.51 20.99
N GLY A 646 -14.42 -5.71 21.52
CA GLY A 646 -14.22 -4.29 21.84
C GLY A 646 -14.32 -3.37 20.63
N SER A 647 -14.91 -3.85 19.54
CA SER A 647 -15.20 -3.05 18.34
C SER A 647 -16.38 -2.09 18.61
N PRO A 648 -16.38 -0.87 18.05
CA PRO A 648 -17.57 -0.03 18.06
C PRO A 648 -18.73 -0.70 17.31
N LEU A 649 -19.96 -0.52 17.81
CA LEU A 649 -21.16 -1.07 17.16
C LEU A 649 -21.56 -0.31 15.89
N ALA A 650 -21.05 0.91 15.70
CA ALA A 650 -21.36 1.80 14.57
C ALA A 650 -22.86 1.98 14.30
N SER A 651 -23.70 2.00 15.34
CA SER A 651 -25.16 2.01 15.19
C SER A 651 -25.73 3.29 14.54
N ASP A 652 -24.89 4.28 14.29
CA ASP A 652 -25.20 5.51 13.55
C ASP A 652 -25.34 5.29 12.03
N TYR A 653 -24.61 4.33 11.45
CA TYR A 653 -24.69 3.99 10.03
C TYR A 653 -24.74 2.48 9.74
N PHE A 654 -24.32 1.60 10.64
CA PHE A 654 -24.41 0.16 10.45
C PHE A 654 -25.78 -0.36 10.91
N PRO A 655 -26.65 -0.82 10.00
CA PRO A 655 -27.96 -1.32 10.37
C PRO A 655 -27.83 -2.69 11.07
N HIS A 656 -28.66 -2.88 12.10
CA HIS A 656 -28.71 -4.13 12.85
C HIS A 656 -29.06 -5.29 11.91
N PRO A 657 -28.36 -6.45 11.97
CA PRO A 657 -28.55 -7.54 11.01
C PRO A 657 -29.99 -8.05 10.87
N GLY A 658 -30.79 -7.94 11.93
CA GLY A 658 -32.21 -8.32 11.93
C GLY A 658 -33.19 -7.26 11.39
N LEU A 659 -32.71 -6.10 10.92
CA LEU A 659 -33.53 -5.02 10.39
C LEU A 659 -33.28 -4.84 8.88
N SER A 660 -34.31 -4.47 8.13
CA SER A 660 -34.20 -4.13 6.70
C SER A 660 -33.83 -2.66 6.47
N TYR A 661 -32.98 -2.10 7.33
CA TYR A 661 -32.50 -0.72 7.19
C TYR A 661 -31.26 -0.66 6.29
N THR A 662 -30.99 0.54 5.78
CA THR A 662 -29.80 0.87 4.98
C THR A 662 -28.76 1.60 5.85
N ASP A 663 -27.63 1.97 5.28
CA ASP A 663 -26.66 2.88 5.89
C ASP A 663 -27.12 4.36 5.90
N GLU A 664 -28.15 4.68 5.12
CA GLU A 664 -28.83 5.97 5.11
C GLU A 664 -30.10 5.97 5.97
N MET A 665 -29.94 5.91 7.29
CA MET A 665 -31.06 5.92 8.24
C MET A 665 -31.51 7.33 8.64
N ASN A 666 -32.82 7.55 8.67
CA ASN A 666 -33.40 8.75 9.28
C ASN A 666 -33.28 8.73 10.81
N ILE A 667 -33.63 9.83 11.49
CA ILE A 667 -33.48 9.93 12.95
C ILE A 667 -34.19 8.81 13.71
N TRP A 668 -35.40 8.42 13.32
CA TRP A 668 -36.17 7.37 13.98
C TRP A 668 -35.60 5.98 13.73
N GLN A 669 -35.18 5.71 12.50
CA GLN A 669 -34.49 4.46 12.14
C GLN A 669 -33.19 4.33 12.94
N ARG A 670 -32.37 5.38 13.02
CA ARG A 670 -31.13 5.39 13.84
C ARG A 670 -31.44 5.20 15.32
N THR A 671 -32.46 5.86 15.85
CA THR A 671 -32.87 5.68 17.26
C THR A 671 -33.26 4.23 17.52
N PHE A 672 -34.10 3.64 16.67
CA PHE A 672 -34.52 2.25 16.83
C PHE A 672 -33.36 1.26 16.64
N ASN A 673 -32.48 1.52 15.68
CA ASN A 673 -31.28 0.74 15.41
C ASN A 673 -30.34 0.72 16.63
N LEU A 674 -30.06 1.90 17.20
CA LEU A 674 -29.25 2.04 18.41
C LEU A 674 -29.88 1.32 19.60
N LEU A 675 -31.17 1.53 19.86
CA LEU A 675 -31.87 0.90 20.98
C LEU A 675 -31.86 -0.63 20.84
N THR A 676 -32.08 -1.14 19.64
CA THR A 676 -32.04 -2.58 19.35
C THR A 676 -30.63 -3.14 19.54
N GLY A 677 -29.61 -2.50 18.98
CA GLY A 677 -28.22 -2.93 19.12
C GLY A 677 -27.76 -2.97 20.58
N VAL A 678 -28.06 -1.92 21.35
CA VAL A 678 -27.74 -1.84 22.79
C VAL A 678 -28.52 -2.90 23.58
N PHE A 679 -29.82 -3.04 23.32
CA PHE A 679 -30.65 -4.05 23.98
C PHE A 679 -30.10 -5.45 23.74
N VAL A 680 -29.73 -5.78 22.50
CA VAL A 680 -29.22 -7.09 22.12
C VAL A 680 -27.90 -7.44 22.82
N VAL A 681 -26.96 -6.49 22.93
CA VAL A 681 -25.71 -6.69 23.68
C VAL A 681 -25.99 -6.99 25.16
N TYR A 682 -26.84 -6.19 25.80
CA TYR A 682 -27.13 -6.36 27.22
C TYR A 682 -27.99 -7.60 27.51
N PHE A 683 -28.93 -7.93 26.63
CA PHE A 683 -29.72 -9.16 26.71
C PHE A 683 -28.83 -10.39 26.59
N HIS A 684 -27.91 -10.41 25.63
CA HIS A 684 -26.94 -11.50 25.50
C HIS A 684 -26.06 -11.62 26.74
N ARG A 685 -25.42 -10.52 27.16
CA ARG A 685 -24.51 -10.48 28.31
C ARG A 685 -25.16 -10.89 29.63
N TRP A 686 -26.38 -10.43 29.92
CA TRP A 686 -27.00 -10.63 31.24
C TRP A 686 -27.99 -11.78 31.31
N TYR A 687 -28.60 -12.16 30.18
CA TYR A 687 -29.66 -13.17 30.18
C TYR A 687 -29.25 -14.46 29.44
N VAL A 688 -28.58 -14.34 28.29
CA VAL A 688 -28.11 -15.51 27.54
C VAL A 688 -26.92 -16.15 28.24
N MET A 689 -25.85 -15.40 28.51
CA MET A 689 -24.65 -15.92 29.20
C MET A 689 -24.98 -16.47 30.59
N SER A 690 -25.84 -15.80 31.36
CA SER A 690 -26.26 -16.30 32.69
C SER A 690 -27.10 -17.58 32.61
N THR A 691 -27.85 -17.77 31.52
CA THR A 691 -28.54 -19.04 31.27
C THR A 691 -27.54 -20.16 31.02
N VAL A 692 -26.47 -19.89 30.27
CA VAL A 692 -25.37 -20.86 30.04
C VAL A 692 -24.69 -21.22 31.37
N ASP A 693 -24.35 -20.23 32.20
CA ASP A 693 -23.73 -20.43 33.52
C ASP A 693 -24.61 -21.30 34.43
N ARG A 694 -25.92 -20.99 34.51
CA ARG A 694 -26.86 -21.76 35.33
C ARG A 694 -27.02 -23.19 34.85
N VAL A 695 -27.03 -23.41 33.54
CA VAL A 695 -27.13 -24.77 32.96
C VAL A 695 -25.85 -25.54 33.22
N ALA A 696 -24.68 -24.90 33.08
CA ALA A 696 -23.40 -25.53 33.41
C ALA A 696 -23.33 -25.97 34.87
N ALA A 697 -23.69 -25.08 35.81
CA ALA A 697 -23.70 -25.39 37.23
C ALA A 697 -24.63 -26.57 37.57
N ASN A 698 -25.85 -26.57 37.00
CA ASN A 698 -26.84 -27.60 37.25
C ASN A 698 -26.49 -28.97 36.63
N VAL A 699 -26.00 -28.98 35.39
CA VAL A 699 -25.75 -30.23 34.64
C VAL A 699 -24.40 -30.85 35.02
N LEU A 700 -23.37 -30.03 35.23
CA LEU A 700 -22.03 -30.50 35.57
C LEU A 700 -21.83 -30.67 37.10
N GLY A 701 -22.76 -30.18 37.92
CA GLY A 701 -22.68 -30.28 39.38
C GLY A 701 -21.55 -29.45 40.00
N MET A 702 -21.16 -28.34 39.36
CA MET A 702 -20.06 -27.47 39.79
C MET A 702 -20.60 -26.15 40.33
N GLU A 703 -20.47 -25.91 41.65
CA GLU A 703 -21.05 -24.73 42.32
C GLU A 703 -20.22 -23.44 42.13
N ASN A 704 -18.90 -23.54 41.90
CA ASN A 704 -17.99 -22.40 41.73
C ASN A 704 -17.38 -22.36 40.32
N LEU A 705 -18.23 -22.25 39.29
CA LEU A 705 -17.78 -22.06 37.92
C LEU A 705 -17.43 -20.59 37.64
N THR A 706 -16.31 -20.37 36.96
CA THR A 706 -16.03 -19.09 36.31
C THR A 706 -17.12 -18.81 35.27
N SER A 707 -17.68 -17.61 35.27
CA SER A 707 -18.73 -17.26 34.31
C SER A 707 -18.21 -17.34 32.88
N VAL A 708 -19.05 -17.80 31.94
CA VAL A 708 -18.68 -17.88 30.52
C VAL A 708 -18.31 -16.51 29.93
N LEU A 709 -18.86 -15.42 30.48
CA LEU A 709 -18.49 -14.06 30.12
C LEU A 709 -17.05 -13.72 30.55
N GLU A 710 -16.62 -14.16 31.72
CA GLU A 710 -15.23 -13.97 32.17
C GLU A 710 -14.26 -14.80 31.33
N ILE A 711 -14.65 -16.03 30.96
CA ILE A 711 -13.88 -16.88 30.05
C ILE A 711 -13.72 -16.21 28.68
N GLU A 712 -14.81 -15.70 28.09
CA GLU A 712 -14.76 -14.95 26.83
C GLU A 712 -13.80 -13.75 26.93
N ASN A 713 -13.90 -12.95 27.99
CA ASN A 713 -13.02 -11.80 28.21
C ASN A 713 -11.54 -12.19 28.34
N ARG A 714 -11.25 -13.32 28.98
CA ARG A 714 -9.87 -13.78 29.24
C ARG A 714 -9.23 -14.43 28.02
N TYR A 715 -9.95 -15.30 27.31
CA TYR A 715 -9.38 -16.20 26.31
C TYR A 715 -9.66 -15.80 24.85
N LEU A 716 -10.66 -14.95 24.56
CA LEU A 716 -10.95 -14.50 23.20
C LEU A 716 -9.81 -13.66 22.63
N SER A 717 -9.28 -14.11 21.49
CA SER A 717 -8.13 -13.50 20.81
C SER A 717 -8.52 -12.74 19.54
N LEU A 718 -9.35 -13.35 18.68
CA LEU A 718 -9.81 -12.76 17.41
C LEU A 718 -11.27 -13.10 17.12
N LEU A 719 -11.90 -12.25 16.31
CA LEU A 719 -13.18 -12.52 15.65
C LEU A 719 -12.97 -12.62 14.13
N MET A 720 -13.07 -13.82 13.57
CA MET A 720 -13.18 -14.02 12.13
C MET A 720 -14.62 -13.92 11.69
N THR A 721 -14.88 -13.17 10.62
CA THR A 721 -16.23 -12.99 10.08
C THR A 721 -16.29 -13.43 8.62
N ASN A 722 -17.28 -14.25 8.27
CA ASN A 722 -17.56 -14.67 6.90
C ASN A 722 -18.21 -13.52 6.08
N THR A 723 -17.61 -12.34 6.10
CA THR A 723 -18.10 -11.12 5.48
C THR A 723 -17.04 -10.55 4.55
N HIS A 724 -17.49 -9.80 3.55
CA HIS A 724 -16.63 -9.04 2.64
C HIS A 724 -17.23 -7.65 2.46
N PHE A 725 -16.40 -6.60 2.52
CA PHE A 725 -16.85 -5.20 2.45
C PHE A 725 -17.60 -4.87 1.16
N SER A 726 -17.31 -5.54 0.03
CA SER A 726 -17.96 -5.25 -1.25
C SER A 726 -19.43 -5.64 -1.34
N ILE A 727 -19.94 -6.47 -0.43
CA ILE A 727 -21.30 -7.00 -0.48
C ILE A 727 -22.10 -6.75 0.81
N ASN A 728 -21.52 -6.10 1.82
CA ASN A 728 -22.18 -5.80 3.08
C ASN A 728 -22.13 -4.30 3.36
N TYR A 729 -22.99 -3.81 4.25
CA TYR A 729 -22.78 -2.48 4.83
C TYR A 729 -21.50 -2.49 5.66
N GLU A 730 -20.74 -1.40 5.57
CA GLU A 730 -19.45 -1.28 6.25
C GLU A 730 -19.65 -1.22 7.77
N TYR A 731 -18.73 -1.84 8.52
CA TYR A 731 -18.68 -1.75 9.97
C TYR A 731 -17.22 -1.75 10.44
N PRO A 732 -16.90 -1.23 11.63
CA PRO A 732 -15.53 -1.13 12.10
C PRO A 732 -14.82 -2.48 12.18
N THR A 733 -13.68 -2.57 11.49
CA THR A 733 -12.80 -3.75 11.43
C THR A 733 -11.45 -3.45 12.11
N PRO A 734 -11.39 -3.36 13.46
CA PRO A 734 -10.11 -3.25 14.14
C PRO A 734 -9.24 -4.49 13.84
N PRO A 735 -7.91 -4.46 14.06
CA PRO A 735 -7.02 -5.59 13.73
C PRO A 735 -7.44 -6.94 14.32
N ALA A 736 -8.22 -6.95 15.40
CA ALA A 736 -8.76 -8.16 16.02
C ALA A 736 -10.00 -8.75 15.31
N VAL A 737 -10.52 -8.08 14.28
CA VAL A 737 -11.66 -8.49 13.45
C VAL A 737 -11.15 -8.77 12.04
N VAL A 738 -11.22 -10.03 11.62
CA VAL A 738 -10.65 -10.51 10.34
C VAL A 738 -11.76 -10.96 9.41
N GLN A 739 -11.93 -10.26 8.29
CA GLN A 739 -12.91 -10.61 7.26
C GLN A 739 -12.38 -11.73 6.34
N VAL A 740 -13.09 -12.86 6.30
CA VAL A 740 -12.77 -14.07 5.51
C VAL A 740 -13.95 -14.49 4.61
N GLY A 741 -14.80 -13.53 4.21
CA GLY A 741 -15.93 -13.79 3.33
C GLY A 741 -15.53 -14.40 1.99
N GLY A 742 -16.32 -15.38 1.53
CA GLY A 742 -16.05 -16.13 0.30
C GLY A 742 -15.11 -17.33 0.46
N LEU A 743 -14.73 -17.70 1.69
CA LEU A 743 -13.84 -18.85 1.95
C LEU A 743 -14.40 -20.19 1.43
N HIS A 744 -15.72 -20.33 1.36
CA HIS A 744 -16.39 -21.52 0.82
C HIS A 744 -16.65 -21.45 -0.70
N CYS A 745 -16.40 -20.30 -1.34
CA CYS A 745 -16.63 -20.11 -2.75
C CYS A 745 -15.44 -20.68 -3.54
N VAL A 746 -15.64 -21.85 -4.15
CA VAL A 746 -14.64 -22.55 -4.96
C VAL A 746 -15.11 -22.68 -6.41
N PRO A 747 -14.19 -22.91 -7.37
CA PRO A 747 -14.58 -23.20 -8.75
C PRO A 747 -15.52 -24.41 -8.85
N SER A 748 -16.53 -24.33 -9.72
CA SER A 748 -17.53 -25.38 -9.94
C SER A 748 -16.92 -26.65 -10.53
N LYS A 749 -17.43 -27.80 -10.10
CA LYS A 749 -17.15 -29.12 -10.66
C LYS A 749 -18.18 -29.47 -11.76
N PRO A 750 -17.88 -30.43 -12.64
CA PRO A 750 -18.86 -30.93 -13.62
C PRO A 750 -20.12 -31.47 -12.95
N LEU A 751 -21.28 -31.19 -13.54
CA LEU A 751 -22.56 -31.70 -13.03
C LEU A 751 -22.74 -33.19 -13.37
N PRO A 752 -23.53 -33.94 -12.58
CA PRO A 752 -23.95 -35.29 -12.95
C PRO A 752 -24.66 -35.29 -14.32
N GLU A 753 -24.46 -36.34 -15.12
CA GLU A 753 -24.94 -36.43 -16.51
C GLU A 753 -26.44 -36.13 -16.68
N GLU A 754 -27.27 -36.60 -15.75
CA GLU A 754 -28.72 -36.37 -15.76
C GLU A 754 -29.08 -34.87 -15.56
N LEU A 755 -28.30 -34.17 -14.73
CA LEU A 755 -28.50 -32.76 -14.44
C LEU A 755 -27.94 -31.90 -15.57
N GLU A 756 -26.77 -32.27 -16.09
CA GLU A 756 -26.11 -31.67 -17.25
C GLU A 756 -27.03 -31.74 -18.49
N SER A 757 -27.64 -32.90 -18.75
CA SER A 757 -28.58 -33.09 -19.86
C SER A 757 -29.81 -32.19 -19.72
N PHE A 758 -30.38 -32.11 -18.51
CA PHE A 758 -31.54 -31.26 -18.24
C PHE A 758 -31.23 -29.76 -18.43
N VAL A 759 -30.10 -29.27 -17.90
CA VAL A 759 -29.72 -27.85 -18.07
C VAL A 759 -29.32 -27.54 -19.51
N ASN A 760 -28.69 -28.47 -20.23
CA ASN A 760 -28.33 -28.27 -21.64
C ASN A 760 -29.54 -28.26 -22.57
N GLY A 761 -30.59 -29.03 -22.24
CA GLY A 761 -31.89 -29.03 -22.91
C GLY A 761 -32.69 -27.72 -22.79
N SER A 762 -32.14 -26.67 -22.18
CA SER A 762 -32.66 -25.31 -22.20
C SER A 762 -32.27 -24.49 -23.44
N GLY A 763 -31.42 -25.01 -24.34
CA GLY A 763 -30.94 -24.25 -25.49
C GLY A 763 -30.15 -23.00 -25.06
N ASP A 764 -30.46 -21.85 -25.68
CA ASP A 764 -29.81 -20.56 -25.40
C ASP A 764 -30.47 -19.80 -24.23
N ASP A 765 -31.70 -20.17 -23.88
CA ASP A 765 -32.48 -19.53 -22.81
C ASP A 765 -31.87 -19.77 -21.43
N GLY A 766 -31.18 -20.90 -21.25
CA GLY A 766 -30.50 -21.25 -20.01
C GLY A 766 -31.45 -21.70 -18.90
N PHE A 767 -30.97 -21.69 -17.66
CA PHE A 767 -31.74 -22.21 -16.53
C PHE A 767 -31.71 -21.31 -15.29
N ILE A 768 -32.67 -21.57 -14.40
CA ILE A 768 -32.90 -20.89 -13.13
C ILE A 768 -32.82 -21.91 -12.01
N ILE A 769 -32.24 -21.54 -10.87
CA ILE A 769 -32.30 -22.37 -9.66
C ILE A 769 -33.11 -21.67 -8.56
N VAL A 770 -33.81 -22.46 -7.74
CA VAL A 770 -34.65 -21.96 -6.65
C VAL A 770 -34.32 -22.72 -5.37
N SER A 771 -33.81 -22.02 -4.35
CA SER A 771 -33.37 -22.62 -3.08
C SER A 771 -33.49 -21.63 -1.92
N PHE A 772 -34.27 -22.00 -0.90
CA PHE A 772 -34.42 -21.22 0.34
C PHE A 772 -33.49 -21.68 1.48
N GLY A 773 -32.41 -22.37 1.13
CA GLY A 773 -31.35 -22.76 2.07
C GLY A 773 -31.58 -24.11 2.72
N SER A 774 -30.93 -24.36 3.85
CA SER A 774 -30.97 -25.64 4.56
C SER A 774 -31.94 -25.67 5.75
N ILE A 775 -32.31 -24.51 6.29
CA ILE A 775 -33.18 -24.37 7.46
C ILE A 775 -34.64 -24.25 7.05
N LEU A 776 -34.93 -23.31 6.14
CA LEU A 776 -36.25 -23.21 5.54
C LEU A 776 -36.31 -24.19 4.37
N LYS A 777 -37.07 -25.27 4.54
CA LYS A 777 -37.32 -26.20 3.44
C LYS A 777 -38.26 -25.53 2.45
N ASN A 778 -37.99 -25.70 1.16
CA ASN A 778 -38.89 -25.21 0.13
C ASN A 778 -40.27 -25.89 0.24
N ALA A 779 -40.30 -27.14 0.72
CA ALA A 779 -41.54 -27.88 0.97
C ALA A 779 -42.35 -27.37 2.18
N ASP A 780 -41.82 -26.45 3.00
CA ASP A 780 -42.55 -25.85 4.13
C ASP A 780 -43.28 -24.55 3.77
N VAL A 781 -43.16 -24.07 2.53
CA VAL A 781 -43.96 -22.93 2.06
C VAL A 781 -45.44 -23.32 1.89
N PRO A 782 -46.40 -22.40 2.12
CA PRO A 782 -47.82 -22.70 1.97
C PRO A 782 -48.19 -23.13 0.55
N ASP A 783 -49.18 -24.03 0.42
CA ASP A 783 -49.64 -24.58 -0.86
C ASP A 783 -49.93 -23.50 -1.93
N GLY A 784 -50.53 -22.37 -1.51
CA GLY A 784 -50.81 -21.25 -2.42
C GLY A 784 -49.55 -20.63 -3.02
N ILE A 785 -48.50 -20.47 -2.22
CA ILE A 785 -47.20 -19.94 -2.67
C ILE A 785 -46.50 -20.96 -3.57
N ARG A 786 -46.57 -22.25 -3.24
CA ARG A 786 -46.05 -23.32 -4.10
C ARG A 786 -46.70 -23.30 -5.47
N ARG A 787 -48.04 -23.25 -5.53
CA ARG A 787 -48.78 -23.21 -6.81
C ARG A 787 -48.40 -21.98 -7.63
N LEU A 788 -48.28 -20.82 -6.99
CA LEU A 788 -47.82 -19.57 -7.60
C LEU A 788 -46.43 -19.73 -8.26
N PHE A 789 -45.48 -20.39 -7.59
CA PHE A 789 -44.17 -20.68 -8.19
C PHE A 789 -44.30 -21.58 -9.42
N LEU A 790 -45.01 -22.71 -9.31
CA LEU A 790 -45.14 -23.67 -10.41
C LEU A 790 -45.88 -23.07 -11.63
N SER A 791 -46.96 -22.32 -11.41
CA SER A 791 -47.68 -21.63 -12.48
C SER A 791 -46.85 -20.54 -13.15
N THR A 792 -46.07 -19.79 -12.37
CA THR A 792 -45.12 -18.80 -12.92
C THR A 792 -44.05 -19.48 -13.75
N PHE A 793 -43.46 -20.58 -13.26
CA PHE A 793 -42.41 -21.31 -13.96
C PHE A 793 -42.90 -21.99 -15.24
N ALA A 794 -44.17 -22.42 -15.29
CA ALA A 794 -44.78 -22.97 -16.50
C ALA A 794 -44.78 -21.99 -17.69
N ARG A 795 -44.71 -20.69 -17.43
CA ARG A 795 -44.68 -19.62 -18.44
C ARG A 795 -43.27 -19.29 -18.94
N LEU A 796 -42.23 -19.92 -18.40
CA LEU A 796 -40.84 -19.58 -18.70
C LEU A 796 -40.26 -20.53 -19.76
N GLU A 797 -39.48 -19.97 -20.68
CA GLU A 797 -38.67 -20.74 -21.63
C GLU A 797 -37.46 -21.40 -20.95
N GLN A 798 -37.01 -20.83 -19.82
CA GLN A 798 -35.91 -21.39 -19.04
C GLN A 798 -36.30 -22.72 -18.38
N ARG A 799 -35.30 -23.61 -18.23
CA ARG A 799 -35.41 -24.75 -17.32
C ARG A 799 -35.29 -24.26 -15.88
N VAL A 800 -36.04 -24.85 -14.96
CA VAL A 800 -36.03 -24.47 -13.54
C VAL A 800 -35.67 -25.68 -12.69
N ILE A 801 -34.60 -25.57 -11.91
CA ILE A 801 -34.27 -26.55 -10.88
C ILE A 801 -34.79 -26.02 -9.55
N PHE A 802 -35.78 -26.68 -8.99
CA PHE A 802 -36.45 -26.26 -7.76
C PHE A 802 -36.12 -27.23 -6.63
N LYS A 803 -35.44 -26.73 -5.59
CA LYS A 803 -35.18 -27.55 -4.40
C LYS A 803 -36.52 -27.97 -3.78
N TRP A 804 -36.69 -29.24 -3.43
CA TRP A 804 -37.91 -29.76 -2.84
C TRP A 804 -37.62 -30.99 -1.96
N GLU A 805 -37.66 -30.81 -0.65
CA GLU A 805 -37.15 -31.79 0.32
C GLU A 805 -38.18 -32.84 0.77
N ASP A 806 -39.46 -32.67 0.43
CA ASP A 806 -40.54 -33.53 0.90
C ASP A 806 -41.57 -33.78 -0.21
N ASP A 807 -41.36 -34.86 -0.96
CA ASP A 807 -42.23 -35.27 -2.07
C ASP A 807 -43.64 -35.61 -1.59
N SER A 808 -43.83 -36.00 -0.32
CA SER A 808 -45.15 -36.32 0.22
C SER A 808 -46.09 -35.11 0.29
N LYS A 809 -45.52 -33.90 0.25
CA LYS A 809 -46.30 -32.66 0.24
C LYS A 809 -46.81 -32.31 -1.16
N ILE A 810 -46.23 -32.89 -2.22
CA ILE A 810 -46.77 -32.77 -3.57
C ILE A 810 -48.07 -33.57 -3.60
N LYS A 811 -49.18 -32.88 -3.88
CA LYS A 811 -50.51 -33.47 -3.95
C LYS A 811 -50.75 -33.98 -5.37
N ASP A 812 -51.62 -34.97 -5.50
CA ASP A 812 -51.96 -35.58 -6.81
C ASP A 812 -52.52 -34.55 -7.82
N ASP A 813 -53.06 -33.41 -7.35
CA ASP A 813 -53.55 -32.30 -8.17
C ASP A 813 -52.48 -31.26 -8.54
N ASP A 814 -51.24 -31.37 -8.04
CA ASP A 814 -50.18 -30.44 -8.40
C ASP A 814 -49.57 -30.77 -9.77
N TYR A 815 -49.81 -29.90 -10.74
CA TYR A 815 -49.15 -29.96 -12.04
C TYR A 815 -47.70 -29.46 -11.93
N ILE A 816 -46.72 -30.34 -12.14
CA ILE A 816 -45.30 -29.98 -12.26
C ILE A 816 -45.01 -29.73 -13.75
N PRO A 817 -44.66 -28.50 -14.16
CA PRO A 817 -44.39 -28.19 -15.56
C PRO A 817 -43.18 -28.97 -16.11
N PRO A 818 -43.17 -29.36 -17.40
CA PRO A 818 -42.06 -30.12 -18.00
C PRO A 818 -40.70 -29.41 -17.99
N ASN A 819 -40.67 -28.10 -17.83
CA ASN A 819 -39.45 -27.30 -17.68
C ASN A 819 -38.95 -27.22 -16.23
N VAL A 820 -39.67 -27.79 -15.25
CA VAL A 820 -39.32 -27.79 -13.83
C VAL A 820 -38.78 -29.17 -13.41
N LYS A 821 -37.64 -29.20 -12.73
CA LYS A 821 -37.07 -30.39 -12.09
C LYS A 821 -37.00 -30.19 -10.58
N LEU A 822 -37.71 -31.04 -9.84
CA LEU A 822 -37.67 -31.04 -8.38
C LEU A 822 -36.48 -31.85 -7.87
N MET A 823 -35.77 -31.36 -6.85
CA MET A 823 -34.63 -32.05 -6.25
C MET A 823 -34.56 -31.84 -4.73
N SER A 824 -34.49 -32.91 -3.96
CA SER A 824 -34.33 -32.83 -2.49
C SER A 824 -32.99 -32.23 -2.06
N TRP A 825 -31.95 -32.43 -2.86
CA TRP A 825 -30.64 -31.81 -2.68
C TRP A 825 -30.03 -31.44 -4.03
N MET A 826 -29.39 -30.27 -4.12
CA MET A 826 -28.77 -29.79 -5.36
C MET A 826 -27.30 -29.42 -5.13
N PRO A 827 -26.40 -29.67 -6.11
CA PRO A 827 -25.03 -29.17 -6.09
C PRO A 827 -25.02 -27.66 -6.39
N GLN A 828 -25.49 -26.84 -5.45
CA GLN A 828 -25.77 -25.41 -5.65
C GLN A 828 -24.56 -24.62 -6.17
N VAL A 829 -23.36 -24.84 -5.58
CA VAL A 829 -22.12 -24.17 -6.01
C VAL A 829 -21.78 -24.50 -7.46
N ASP A 830 -21.95 -25.77 -7.86
CA ASP A 830 -21.64 -26.23 -9.21
C ASP A 830 -22.65 -25.68 -10.23
N LEU A 831 -23.94 -25.64 -9.87
CA LEU A 831 -25.00 -25.04 -10.68
C LEU A 831 -24.82 -23.54 -10.86
N LEU A 832 -24.42 -22.82 -9.81
CA LEU A 832 -24.13 -21.38 -9.88
C LEU A 832 -22.90 -21.08 -10.74
N GLY A 833 -21.93 -21.99 -10.82
CA GLY A 833 -20.76 -21.83 -11.70
C GLY A 833 -20.99 -22.29 -13.15
N HIS A 834 -22.14 -22.89 -13.47
CA HIS A 834 -22.41 -23.41 -14.80
C HIS A 834 -22.70 -22.30 -15.81
N PRO A 835 -22.14 -22.31 -17.04
CA PRO A 835 -22.25 -21.19 -17.99
C PRO A 835 -23.67 -20.86 -18.47
N LYS A 836 -24.60 -21.80 -18.38
CA LYS A 836 -26.02 -21.61 -18.74
C LYS A 836 -26.92 -21.07 -17.62
N ILE A 837 -26.41 -20.87 -16.40
CA ILE A 837 -27.20 -20.27 -15.33
C ILE A 837 -27.56 -18.83 -15.69
N ARG A 838 -28.81 -18.43 -15.45
CA ARG A 838 -29.27 -17.06 -15.71
C ARG A 838 -29.71 -16.34 -14.45
N LEU A 839 -30.34 -17.05 -13.53
CA LEU A 839 -30.96 -16.46 -12.35
C LEU A 839 -30.95 -17.44 -11.17
N PHE A 840 -30.74 -16.90 -9.98
CA PHE A 840 -30.98 -17.60 -8.73
C PHE A 840 -32.15 -16.97 -7.97
N ILE A 841 -33.16 -17.75 -7.60
CA ILE A 841 -34.22 -17.32 -6.68
C ILE A 841 -33.90 -17.89 -5.30
N THR A 842 -33.70 -17.01 -4.32
CA THR A 842 -33.16 -17.38 -3.01
C THR A 842 -33.78 -16.58 -1.88
N HIS A 843 -33.69 -17.13 -0.68
CA HIS A 843 -33.98 -16.43 0.57
C HIS A 843 -32.91 -15.38 0.92
N CYS A 844 -31.78 -15.36 0.21
CA CYS A 844 -30.67 -14.42 0.40
C CYS A 844 -29.95 -14.55 1.77
N GLY A 845 -29.80 -15.77 2.28
CA GLY A 845 -28.82 -16.03 3.34
C GLY A 845 -27.39 -15.71 2.87
N LEU A 846 -26.50 -15.36 3.79
CA LEU A 846 -25.18 -14.81 3.44
C LEU A 846 -24.36 -15.71 2.49
N ASN A 847 -24.37 -17.03 2.70
CA ASN A 847 -23.65 -17.97 1.83
C ASN A 847 -24.21 -17.98 0.41
N SER A 848 -25.52 -18.13 0.25
CA SER A 848 -26.18 -18.11 -1.06
C SER A 848 -25.90 -16.80 -1.81
N LYS A 849 -25.91 -15.68 -1.09
CA LYS A 849 -25.52 -14.38 -1.65
C LYS A 849 -24.05 -14.37 -2.09
N GLN A 850 -23.13 -14.87 -1.26
CA GLN A 850 -21.70 -14.95 -1.58
C GLN A 850 -21.43 -15.87 -2.77
N GLU A 851 -22.04 -17.05 -2.85
CA GLU A 851 -21.89 -17.98 -3.97
C GLU A 851 -22.42 -17.38 -5.28
N ALA A 852 -23.55 -16.67 -5.23
CA ALA A 852 -24.13 -15.99 -6.39
C ALA A 852 -23.24 -14.84 -6.88
N VAL A 853 -22.79 -13.97 -5.96
CA VAL A 853 -21.87 -12.87 -6.29
C VAL A 853 -20.54 -13.41 -6.79
N TYR A 854 -19.98 -14.42 -6.12
CA TYR A 854 -18.74 -15.04 -6.54
C TYR A 854 -18.87 -15.56 -7.96
N ASN A 855 -19.95 -16.23 -8.35
CA ASN A 855 -20.13 -16.73 -9.71
C ASN A 855 -20.69 -15.70 -10.72
N GLY A 856 -21.04 -14.49 -10.26
CA GLY A 856 -21.57 -13.44 -11.14
C GLY A 856 -23.01 -13.71 -11.61
N VAL A 857 -23.83 -14.36 -10.78
CA VAL A 857 -25.22 -14.73 -11.09
C VAL A 857 -26.20 -13.82 -10.35
N PRO A 858 -26.96 -12.95 -11.05
CA PRO A 858 -28.00 -12.12 -10.44
C PRO A 858 -29.08 -12.96 -9.74
N PHE A 859 -29.77 -12.37 -8.77
CA PHE A 859 -30.77 -13.12 -7.99
C PHE A 859 -32.01 -12.33 -7.59
N ILE A 860 -33.11 -13.06 -7.39
CA ILE A 860 -34.32 -12.57 -6.71
C ILE A 860 -34.25 -13.01 -5.26
N ALA A 861 -34.38 -12.05 -4.34
CA ALA A 861 -34.31 -12.26 -2.91
C ALA A 861 -35.71 -12.24 -2.27
N LEU A 862 -36.06 -13.33 -1.59
CA LEU A 862 -37.29 -13.51 -0.83
C LEU A 862 -36.95 -13.81 0.65
N PRO A 863 -36.55 -12.79 1.43
CA PRO A 863 -36.04 -13.00 2.78
C PRO A 863 -37.13 -13.45 3.76
N VAL A 864 -36.76 -14.26 4.76
CA VAL A 864 -37.69 -14.81 5.76
C VAL A 864 -37.27 -14.41 7.17
N PHE A 865 -36.03 -14.67 7.61
CA PHE A 865 -35.61 -14.39 8.98
C PHE A 865 -34.10 -14.11 9.12
N ALA A 866 -33.64 -13.78 10.34
CA ALA A 866 -32.24 -13.53 10.70
C ALA A 866 -31.57 -12.45 9.81
N ASP A 867 -30.46 -12.79 9.16
CA ASP A 867 -29.62 -11.91 8.33
C ASP A 867 -30.13 -11.75 6.88
N GLN A 868 -31.14 -12.53 6.49
CA GLN A 868 -31.68 -12.52 5.13
C GLN A 868 -32.24 -11.15 4.72
N PRO A 869 -33.00 -10.42 5.55
CA PRO A 869 -33.58 -9.14 5.15
C PRO A 869 -32.54 -8.05 4.86
N ILE A 870 -31.49 -7.94 5.68
CA ILE A 870 -30.40 -6.98 5.44
C ILE A 870 -29.57 -7.35 4.21
N ASN A 871 -29.33 -8.65 4.00
CA ASN A 871 -28.61 -9.14 2.82
C ASN A 871 -29.35 -8.82 1.52
N ALA A 872 -30.67 -9.06 1.53
CA ALA A 872 -31.57 -8.75 0.42
C ALA A 872 -31.67 -7.25 0.16
N GLN A 873 -31.77 -6.45 1.23
CA GLN A 873 -31.83 -4.98 1.11
C GLN A 873 -30.55 -4.44 0.48
N LYS A 874 -29.37 -4.81 0.99
CA LYS A 874 -28.08 -4.39 0.41
C LYS A 874 -27.95 -4.76 -1.07
N ALA A 875 -28.32 -5.99 -1.43
CA ALA A 875 -28.23 -6.46 -2.81
C ALA A 875 -29.20 -5.73 -3.76
N HIS A 876 -30.36 -5.33 -3.25
CA HIS A 876 -31.33 -4.54 -3.98
C HIS A 876 -30.83 -3.11 -4.21
N ASP A 877 -30.33 -2.46 -3.15
CA ASP A 877 -29.83 -1.08 -3.21
C ASP A 877 -28.61 -0.95 -4.13
N ASP A 878 -27.73 -1.95 -4.11
CA ASP A 878 -26.59 -2.03 -5.02
C ASP A 878 -26.99 -2.30 -6.47
N GLY A 879 -28.23 -2.73 -6.73
CA GLY A 879 -28.78 -2.89 -8.09
C GLY A 879 -28.42 -4.20 -8.81
N TYR A 880 -27.92 -5.22 -8.10
CA TYR A 880 -27.65 -6.55 -8.67
C TYR A 880 -28.68 -7.62 -8.31
N ALA A 881 -29.70 -7.28 -7.52
CA ALA A 881 -30.80 -8.17 -7.15
C ALA A 881 -32.14 -7.44 -7.09
N ILE A 882 -33.24 -8.20 -7.17
CA ILE A 882 -34.59 -7.71 -6.85
C ILE A 882 -35.03 -8.33 -5.53
N ARG A 883 -35.39 -7.50 -4.56
CA ARG A 883 -36.03 -7.93 -3.31
C ARG A 883 -37.54 -7.97 -3.51
N LEU A 884 -38.16 -9.10 -3.21
CA LEU A 884 -39.62 -9.28 -3.21
C LEU A 884 -40.14 -9.50 -1.79
N ASP A 885 -41.41 -9.19 -1.58
CA ASP A 885 -42.12 -9.39 -0.33
C ASP A 885 -43.09 -10.58 -0.45
N TRP A 886 -43.06 -11.48 0.53
CA TRP A 886 -43.93 -12.66 0.58
C TRP A 886 -45.42 -12.31 0.67
N ASP A 887 -45.77 -11.25 1.39
CA ASP A 887 -47.18 -10.94 1.68
C ASP A 887 -47.88 -10.28 0.49
N ASN A 888 -47.10 -9.69 -0.43
CA ASN A 888 -47.59 -9.08 -1.66
C ASN A 888 -47.24 -9.89 -2.92
N LEU A 889 -46.70 -11.10 -2.77
CA LEU A 889 -46.23 -11.90 -3.91
C LEU A 889 -47.41 -12.43 -4.74
N THR A 890 -47.40 -12.14 -6.03
CA THR A 890 -48.35 -12.69 -7.03
C THR A 890 -47.59 -13.34 -8.17
N GLU A 891 -48.28 -14.15 -9.00
CA GLU A 891 -47.69 -14.75 -10.21
C GLU A 891 -47.09 -13.68 -11.13
N GLU A 892 -47.82 -12.57 -11.37
CA GLU A 892 -47.34 -11.49 -12.23
C GLU A 892 -46.13 -10.76 -11.63
N ILE A 893 -46.13 -10.49 -10.32
CA ILE A 893 -44.97 -9.83 -9.67
C ILE A 893 -43.72 -10.70 -9.77
N LEU A 894 -43.86 -12.01 -9.55
CA LEU A 894 -42.73 -12.93 -9.67
C LEU A 894 -42.29 -13.06 -11.14
N TYR A 895 -43.22 -13.20 -12.07
CA TYR A 895 -42.93 -13.27 -13.50
C TYR A 895 -42.20 -12.02 -13.99
N ASP A 896 -42.72 -10.83 -13.69
CA ASP A 896 -42.13 -9.55 -14.06
C ASP A 896 -40.73 -9.37 -13.47
N ALA A 897 -40.52 -9.78 -12.21
CA ALA A 897 -39.19 -9.75 -11.59
C ALA A 897 -38.20 -10.69 -12.30
N ILE A 898 -38.63 -11.89 -12.68
CA ILE A 898 -37.83 -12.84 -13.46
C ILE A 898 -37.47 -12.25 -14.82
N GLN A 899 -38.48 -11.78 -15.58
CA GLN A 899 -38.28 -11.16 -16.89
C GLN A 899 -37.32 -9.97 -16.78
N ARG A 900 -37.49 -9.13 -15.76
CA ARG A 900 -36.64 -7.96 -15.55
C ARG A 900 -35.17 -8.34 -15.30
N ILE A 901 -34.88 -9.34 -14.46
CA ILE A 901 -33.49 -9.76 -14.26
C ILE A 901 -32.89 -10.41 -15.52
N LEU A 902 -33.68 -11.20 -16.24
CA LEU A 902 -33.21 -11.89 -17.45
C LEU A 902 -32.90 -10.94 -18.60
N PHE A 903 -33.70 -9.87 -18.76
CA PHE A 903 -33.67 -9.02 -19.96
C PHE A 903 -33.16 -7.58 -19.72
N ASP A 904 -33.13 -7.07 -18.48
CA ASP A 904 -32.51 -5.77 -18.18
C ASP A 904 -31.00 -5.95 -17.94
N PRO A 905 -30.13 -5.48 -18.86
CA PRO A 905 -28.68 -5.71 -18.77
C PRO A 905 -28.03 -5.03 -17.57
N ARG A 906 -28.73 -4.13 -16.86
CA ARG A 906 -28.21 -3.47 -15.66
C ARG A 906 -27.88 -4.46 -14.54
N TYR A 907 -28.72 -5.47 -14.30
CA TYR A 907 -28.49 -6.46 -13.24
C TYR A 907 -27.26 -7.31 -13.53
N ALA A 908 -27.12 -7.81 -14.76
CA ALA A 908 -25.94 -8.59 -15.17
C ALA A 908 -24.66 -7.74 -15.12
N ARG A 909 -24.72 -6.47 -15.54
CA ARG A 909 -23.58 -5.55 -15.48
C ARG A 909 -23.15 -5.28 -14.04
N MET A 910 -24.09 -4.96 -13.17
CA MET A 910 -23.81 -4.66 -11.76
C MET A 910 -23.31 -5.91 -11.02
N MET A 911 -23.93 -7.06 -11.27
CA MET A 911 -23.46 -8.33 -10.72
C MET A 911 -22.02 -8.64 -11.14
N LYS A 912 -21.65 -8.42 -12.41
CA LYS A 912 -20.27 -8.58 -12.88
C LYS A 912 -19.30 -7.62 -12.17
N GLN A 913 -19.71 -6.38 -11.91
CA GLN A 913 -18.90 -5.40 -11.17
C GLN A 913 -18.68 -5.84 -9.71
N VAL A 914 -19.74 -6.22 -9.00
CA VAL A 914 -19.65 -6.65 -7.60
C VAL A 914 -18.89 -7.99 -7.46
N SER A 915 -19.06 -8.90 -8.41
CA SER A 915 -18.28 -10.14 -8.50
C SER A 915 -16.78 -9.85 -8.64
N ALA A 916 -16.40 -8.91 -9.51
CA ALA A 916 -15.01 -8.49 -9.66
C ALA A 916 -14.46 -7.88 -8.36
N LEU A 917 -15.23 -7.04 -7.66
CA LEU A 917 -14.84 -6.47 -6.36
C LEU A 917 -14.66 -7.53 -5.28
N MET A 918 -15.52 -8.55 -5.23
CA MET A 918 -15.39 -9.63 -4.25
C MET A 918 -14.19 -10.54 -4.51
N ARG A 919 -13.84 -10.75 -5.78
CA ARG A 919 -12.71 -11.60 -6.20
C ARG A 919 -11.36 -10.88 -6.16
N ASP A 920 -11.35 -9.55 -6.25
CA ASP A 920 -10.13 -8.75 -6.19
C ASP A 920 -9.64 -8.58 -4.75
N GLN A 921 -8.87 -9.55 -4.28
CA GLN A 921 -8.28 -9.56 -2.94
C GLN A 921 -6.77 -9.83 -3.02
N VAL A 922 -6.01 -9.18 -2.13
CA VAL A 922 -4.52 -9.30 -2.08
C VAL A 922 -4.08 -10.74 -1.85
N GLU A 923 -4.83 -11.48 -1.06
CA GLU A 923 -4.63 -12.89 -0.70
C GLU A 923 -5.99 -13.59 -0.67
N SER A 924 -6.00 -14.92 -0.81
CA SER A 924 -7.24 -15.69 -0.77
C SER A 924 -7.87 -15.61 0.63
N PRO A 925 -9.22 -15.66 0.76
CA PRO A 925 -9.87 -15.70 2.08
C PRO A 925 -9.40 -16.88 2.94
N MET A 926 -9.05 -18.00 2.31
CA MET A 926 -8.51 -19.19 2.97
C MET A 926 -7.11 -18.93 3.56
N ASP A 927 -6.19 -18.39 2.76
CA ASP A 927 -4.84 -18.06 3.22
C ASP A 927 -4.86 -17.02 4.34
N ARG A 928 -5.76 -16.04 4.26
CA ARG A 928 -5.98 -15.05 5.32
C ARG A 928 -6.44 -15.72 6.62
N ALA A 929 -7.45 -16.59 6.56
CA ALA A 929 -7.95 -17.30 7.73
C ALA A 929 -6.83 -18.11 8.40
N ILE A 930 -6.09 -18.89 7.61
CA ILE A 930 -4.97 -19.71 8.10
C ILE A 930 -3.88 -18.83 8.70
N TYR A 931 -3.47 -17.76 8.02
CA TYR A 931 -2.45 -16.84 8.51
C TYR A 931 -2.79 -16.30 9.90
N TRP A 932 -4.04 -15.86 10.12
CA TRP A 932 -4.48 -15.31 11.40
C TRP A 932 -4.64 -16.36 12.49
N ILE A 933 -5.06 -17.59 12.14
CA ILE A 933 -5.03 -18.75 13.06
C ILE A 933 -3.60 -18.98 13.54
N GLU A 934 -2.66 -19.14 12.62
CA GLU A 934 -1.25 -19.35 12.95
C GLU A 934 -0.65 -18.14 13.69
N TYR A 935 -1.10 -16.92 13.37
CA TYR A 935 -0.66 -15.69 14.05
C TYR A 935 -1.03 -15.69 15.53
N VAL A 936 -2.26 -16.08 15.86
CA VAL A 936 -2.70 -16.18 17.26
C VAL A 936 -1.88 -17.23 18.01
N ILE A 937 -1.59 -18.35 17.36
CA ILE A 937 -0.74 -19.41 17.95
C ILE A 937 0.68 -18.89 18.20
N ARG A 938 1.33 -18.33 17.17
CA ARG A 938 2.70 -17.79 17.24
C ARG A 938 2.88 -16.69 18.27
N HIS A 939 1.81 -15.98 18.62
CA HIS A 939 1.83 -14.85 19.55
C HIS A 939 1.01 -15.11 20.81
N GLU A 940 0.85 -16.38 21.20
CA GLU A 940 0.27 -16.79 22.50
C GLU A 940 -1.07 -16.10 22.82
N GLY A 941 -1.98 -16.06 21.85
CA GLY A 941 -3.29 -15.40 21.99
C GLY A 941 -3.34 -13.94 21.52
N ALA A 942 -2.25 -13.43 20.92
CA ALA A 942 -2.13 -12.09 20.34
C ALA A 942 -2.64 -10.95 21.25
N PRO A 943 -2.15 -10.83 22.50
CA PRO A 943 -2.67 -9.87 23.48
C PRO A 943 -2.54 -8.40 23.04
N HIS A 944 -1.58 -8.08 22.19
CA HIS A 944 -1.36 -6.73 21.63
C HIS A 944 -2.47 -6.28 20.67
N LEU A 945 -3.28 -7.20 20.14
CA LEU A 945 -4.45 -6.85 19.32
C LEU A 945 -5.69 -6.52 20.18
N ARG A 946 -5.64 -6.78 21.50
CA ARG A 946 -6.77 -6.57 22.40
C ARG A 946 -6.92 -5.09 22.70
N SER A 947 -7.99 -4.49 22.19
CA SER A 947 -8.33 -3.10 22.47
C SER A 947 -8.67 -2.88 23.96
N ALA A 948 -8.18 -1.79 24.54
CA ALA A 948 -8.58 -1.33 25.87
C ALA A 948 -10.10 -1.08 25.98
N SER A 949 -10.75 -0.81 24.84
CA SER A 949 -12.21 -0.68 24.69
C SER A 949 -12.97 -1.86 25.29
N ARG A 950 -12.42 -3.09 25.23
CA ARG A 950 -13.03 -4.30 25.82
C ARG A 950 -13.34 -4.16 27.32
N LYS A 951 -12.56 -3.34 28.04
CA LYS A 951 -12.73 -3.10 29.49
C LYS A 951 -13.81 -2.05 29.81
N LEU A 952 -14.33 -1.36 28.80
CA LEU A 952 -15.31 -0.31 28.94
C LEU A 952 -16.72 -0.84 28.63
N SER A 953 -17.72 -0.32 29.35
CA SER A 953 -19.13 -0.53 29.02
C SER A 953 -19.54 0.26 27.77
N LEU A 954 -20.66 -0.10 27.14
CA LEU A 954 -21.17 0.63 25.95
C LEU A 954 -21.39 2.13 26.22
N HIS A 955 -21.89 2.49 27.41
CA HIS A 955 -22.11 3.90 27.75
C HIS A 955 -20.80 4.67 27.97
N GLN A 956 -19.75 4.03 28.49
CA GLN A 956 -18.41 4.63 28.59
C GLN A 956 -17.78 4.82 27.21
N ARG A 957 -17.91 3.83 26.32
CA ARG A 957 -17.41 3.92 24.93
C ARG A 957 -18.08 5.05 24.14
N GLY A 958 -19.36 5.31 24.42
CA GLY A 958 -20.12 6.43 23.87
C GLY A 958 -19.95 7.77 24.60
N PHE A 959 -19.02 7.86 25.58
CA PHE A 959 -18.77 9.04 26.41
C PHE A 959 -19.99 9.57 27.19
N MET A 960 -21.01 8.75 27.43
CA MET A 960 -22.23 9.21 28.11
C MET A 960 -21.94 9.65 29.55
N ASP A 961 -21.04 8.97 30.24
CA ASP A 961 -20.53 9.34 31.56
C ASP A 961 -19.84 10.71 31.55
N VAL A 962 -18.94 10.95 30.59
CA VAL A 962 -18.24 12.23 30.42
C VAL A 962 -19.22 13.36 30.07
N ILE A 963 -20.16 13.12 29.15
CA ILE A 963 -21.19 14.09 28.75
C ILE A 963 -22.05 14.47 29.97
N LEU A 964 -22.46 13.50 30.78
CA LEU A 964 -23.24 13.77 31.99
C LEU A 964 -22.46 14.63 33.00
N VAL A 965 -21.16 14.38 33.18
CA VAL A 965 -20.30 15.21 34.04
C VAL A 965 -20.20 16.64 33.50
N VAL A 966 -20.01 16.82 32.19
CA VAL A 966 -19.94 18.15 31.56
C VAL A 966 -21.27 18.89 31.68
N LEU A 967 -22.40 18.23 31.42
CA LEU A 967 -23.74 18.82 31.54
C LEU A 967 -24.04 19.21 33.00
N PHE A 968 -23.77 18.32 33.94
CA PHE A 968 -23.97 18.59 35.37
C PHE A 968 -23.12 19.78 35.85
N THR A 969 -21.85 19.83 35.45
CA THR A 969 -20.95 20.95 35.78
C THR A 969 -21.43 22.25 35.15
N SER A 970 -21.87 22.22 33.88
CA SER A 970 -22.41 23.38 33.17
C SER A 970 -23.68 23.92 33.82
N LEU A 971 -24.59 23.03 34.26
CA LEU A 971 -25.80 23.40 34.99
C LEU A 971 -25.48 24.04 36.35
N ILE A 972 -24.48 23.52 37.09
CA ILE A 972 -24.02 24.13 38.34
C ILE A 972 -23.46 25.54 38.09
N VAL A 973 -22.60 25.69 37.08
CA VAL A 973 -22.01 27.01 36.73
C VAL A 973 -23.10 27.99 36.34
N ALA A 974 -24.06 27.57 35.51
CA ALA A 974 -25.21 28.38 35.12
C ALA A 974 -26.04 28.79 36.34
N TYR A 975 -26.37 27.85 37.23
CA TYR A 975 -27.11 28.12 38.47
C TYR A 975 -26.37 29.13 39.38
N VAL A 976 -25.07 28.94 39.60
CA VAL A 976 -24.25 29.85 40.42
C VAL A 976 -24.18 31.24 39.79
N THR A 977 -23.99 31.33 38.47
CA THR A 977 -23.91 32.60 37.73
C THR A 977 -25.24 33.34 37.80
N ILE A 978 -26.35 32.65 37.56
CA ILE A 978 -27.71 33.21 37.69
C ILE A 978 -27.92 33.72 39.13
N ARG A 979 -27.58 32.92 40.15
CA ARG A 979 -27.76 33.30 41.56
C ARG A 979 -26.86 34.48 41.97
N PHE A 980 -25.63 34.55 41.46
CA PHE A 980 -24.72 35.68 41.68
C PHE A 980 -25.18 36.94 40.95
N GLY A 981 -25.71 36.81 39.72
CA GLY A 981 -26.38 37.88 38.98
C GLY A 981 -27.57 38.44 39.74
N TYR A 982 -28.48 37.59 40.25
CA TYR A 982 -29.59 38.00 41.10
C TYR A 982 -29.15 38.68 42.40
N ARG A 983 -28.08 38.18 43.05
CA ARG A 983 -27.50 38.82 44.25
C ARG A 983 -26.85 40.17 43.96
N SER A 984 -26.17 40.31 42.82
CA SER A 984 -25.55 41.57 42.41
C SER A 984 -26.60 42.61 42.03
N LEU A 985 -27.66 42.20 41.32
CA LEU A 985 -28.80 43.07 41.00
C LEU A 985 -29.59 43.49 42.25
N SER A 986 -29.80 42.59 43.21
CA SER A 986 -30.45 42.95 44.49
C SER A 986 -29.56 43.83 45.39
N PHE A 987 -28.24 43.67 45.34
CA PHE A 987 -27.29 44.56 46.01
C PHE A 987 -27.27 45.96 45.39
N LEU A 988 -27.25 46.06 44.05
CA LEU A 988 -27.40 47.33 43.33
C LEU A 988 -28.75 48.00 43.60
N GLY A 989 -29.84 47.23 43.71
CA GLY A 989 -31.16 47.70 44.11
C GLY A 989 -31.28 48.17 45.57
N ARG A 990 -30.42 47.67 46.48
CA ARG A 990 -30.30 48.18 47.86
C ARG A 990 -29.45 49.45 47.93
N ASN A 991 -28.37 49.52 47.17
CA ASN A 991 -27.53 50.73 47.09
C ASN A 991 -28.26 51.90 46.40
N SER A 992 -29.13 51.65 45.41
CA SER A 992 -29.96 52.70 44.82
C SER A 992 -30.98 53.27 45.82
N ARG A 993 -31.52 52.45 46.74
CA ARG A 993 -32.35 52.92 47.87
C ARG A 993 -31.53 53.66 48.94
N GLY A 994 -30.29 53.25 49.21
CA GLY A 994 -29.36 53.95 50.10
C GLY A 994 -28.93 55.33 49.57
N ILE A 995 -28.74 55.46 48.26
CA ILE A 995 -28.43 56.73 47.57
C ILE A 995 -29.68 57.64 47.52
N MET A 996 -30.89 57.07 47.44
CA MET A 996 -32.13 57.85 47.56
C MET A 996 -32.29 58.44 48.97
N GLN A 997 -31.98 57.69 50.04
CA GLN A 997 -32.04 58.21 51.41
C GLN A 997 -30.96 59.26 51.72
N THR A 998 -29.76 59.17 51.12
CA THR A 998 -28.73 60.22 51.27
C THR A 998 -29.07 61.48 50.46
N LYS A 999 -29.73 61.37 49.31
CA LYS A 999 -30.26 62.55 48.59
C LYS A 999 -31.45 63.21 49.29
N THR A 1000 -32.25 62.48 50.06
CA THR A 1000 -33.28 63.07 50.93
C THR A 1000 -32.67 63.74 52.16
N ALA A 1001 -31.58 63.21 52.74
CA ALA A 1001 -30.91 63.85 53.88
C ALA A 1001 -30.17 65.16 53.48
N VAL A 1002 -29.58 65.23 52.28
CA VAL A 1002 -28.88 66.44 51.80
C VAL A 1002 -29.84 67.53 51.29
N SER A 1003 -31.11 67.21 51.02
CA SER A 1003 -32.14 68.21 50.69
C SER A 1003 -32.88 68.78 51.91
N ILE A 1004 -32.66 68.23 53.12
CA ILE A 1004 -33.30 68.69 54.36
C ILE A 1004 -32.38 69.63 55.18
N ILE A 1005 -31.06 69.71 54.94
CA ILE A 1005 -30.16 70.67 55.62
C ILE A 1005 -29.95 71.97 54.79
N LYS A 1006 -30.90 72.31 53.92
CA LYS A 1006 -30.89 73.59 53.16
C LYS A 1006 -32.20 74.39 53.27
N LYS A 1007 -33.02 74.06 54.27
CA LYS A 1007 -34.18 74.85 54.71
C LYS A 1007 -34.23 74.77 56.23
N GLU A 1008 -34.26 75.95 56.86
CA GLU A 1008 -34.32 76.23 58.31
C GLU A 1008 -32.94 76.11 59.00
N ASP A 1009 -32.38 77.19 59.55
CA ASP A 1009 -32.79 77.81 60.84
C ASP A 1009 -32.91 76.78 61.97
#